data_AF-M0B765-F1
#
_entry.id   AF-M0B765-F1
#
_cell.length_a   1.000
_cell.length_b   1.000
_cell.length_c   1.000
_cell.angle_alpha   90.00
_cell.angle_beta   90.00
_cell.angle_gamma   90.00
#
_symmetry.space_group_name_H-M   'P 1'
#
loop_
_entity.id
_entity.type
_entity.pdbx_description
1 polymer ?
#
loop_
_entity_poly.entity_id
_entity_poly.type
_entity_poly.pdbx_seq_one_letter_code
_entity_poly.pdbx_strand_id
1 'polypeptide(L)'
;MVEYTRRTLMASSTAAALGAGLLGTAHAADGEDEHDTKTAPYVNGNIKRFSTTARGAEVTGPFVFETGELLYSLQHPSEDNPAPFDRGGVGVIDDFQFTFDGTSDEFDELDAPRTNAEQAEVQSAAGQYRLLVQAGDEINGGTERFGHPQTPAGEDLGDIVEENYEGIGEQADMNFFVATNDDGTEGYLFTNNETRPGAISRTPLYRDADGYWQADLENAMELENTDAFRAIGGTKINCYGDLSPWETPLSAEEEYGHARVNGLATVGDIVEQGSGVGLRGGSEFWNRPNILDVENSLEEIFGADSWYPMGLSNNRGTEKIAYHLGAEPVDIADGENTPQPIEDEVFPNRYRYGKIVEITEPTADEPTPVKHHVFGRSAWECPEVLPDERTVYLASDGGAKGIYKFVADEPIPAYDDPMDVRGTLYAIKASEIGEGTVGETDLAVEWLELGTASNAEVESWIAEYDGVTQVDYLETHAETDWEEDLETALAEADEEVAINGNRDYITDEEIVEWAAQYEADGPDGVDEDLRRVPFLETRAAAKEIGASIEFNKAEGIDSHDEAAPGDFIYFGISSLGGSMTDDEGELRFDEVDTGVVYRAELESEYNVSRLEPVVVGPNASDSESLQDASLINVDNVMVMDDGRVLLCEDKGSFGRSYPNDAMWVYEPPAVIRVDSLAVSQEATGEIDLTLSSLPNGIAGGRVTVTLDHTDVASITDATYGDGFELTAAPEISEDGSAVEFRFADIENEIEPGTTEATLATIELEGVGAGATDATVEVHDLDDDSGMPIEPQRRPGVVVTGPPPIGGGPGGGSPTDPDGDGKFEDVNGNGRVDYDDVVVLFENIDDDAVQLNEDAFDFNENGQIDYDDTVALYDEL
;
A
#
# COMPACT_ATOMS: atom_id res chain seq x y z
N MET A 1 -22.63 -17.36 -16.50
CA MET A 1 -22.09 -16.97 -17.83
C MET A 1 -20.79 -17.75 -18.03
N VAL A 2 -20.24 -17.83 -19.25
CA VAL A 2 -18.89 -18.39 -19.43
C VAL A 2 -17.94 -17.22 -19.23
N GLU A 3 -17.24 -17.18 -18.11
CA GLU A 3 -16.21 -16.17 -17.86
C GLU A 3 -15.05 -16.38 -18.82
N TYR A 4 -14.71 -15.34 -19.58
CA TYR A 4 -13.61 -15.36 -20.53
C TYR A 4 -12.29 -15.07 -19.81
N THR A 5 -11.81 -16.01 -19.01
CA THR A 5 -10.44 -15.95 -18.49
C THR A 5 -9.42 -16.00 -19.64
N ARG A 6 -8.20 -15.45 -19.47
CA ARG A 6 -7.10 -15.61 -20.45
C ARG A 6 -6.86 -17.09 -20.82
N ARG A 7 -7.10 -17.99 -19.87
CA ARG A 7 -7.16 -19.46 -20.04
C ARG A 7 -8.15 -19.88 -21.15
N THR A 8 -9.33 -19.26 -21.21
CA THR A 8 -10.39 -19.52 -22.20
C THR A 8 -10.08 -18.91 -23.57
N LEU A 9 -9.45 -17.74 -23.63
CA LEU A 9 -8.95 -17.12 -24.87
C LEU A 9 -7.79 -17.93 -25.50
N MET A 10 -6.85 -18.43 -24.69
CA MET A 10 -5.75 -19.30 -25.14
C MET A 10 -6.22 -20.71 -25.53
N ALA A 11 -7.21 -21.29 -24.82
CA ALA A 11 -7.80 -22.58 -25.17
C ALA A 11 -8.56 -22.55 -26.51
N SER A 12 -9.19 -21.41 -26.83
CA SER A 12 -9.89 -21.21 -28.10
C SER A 12 -8.94 -20.95 -29.29
N SER A 13 -7.80 -20.29 -29.05
CA SER A 13 -6.76 -20.10 -30.09
C SER A 13 -6.00 -21.39 -30.43
N THR A 14 -5.74 -22.27 -29.45
CA THR A 14 -5.19 -23.63 -29.69
C THR A 14 -6.17 -24.53 -30.45
N ALA A 15 -7.48 -24.42 -30.21
CA ALA A 15 -8.50 -25.12 -30.98
C ALA A 15 -8.57 -24.64 -32.45
N ALA A 16 -8.31 -23.36 -32.71
CA ALA A 16 -8.22 -22.80 -34.06
C ALA A 16 -6.93 -23.21 -34.79
N ALA A 17 -5.82 -23.39 -34.07
CA ALA A 17 -4.53 -23.82 -34.62
C ALA A 17 -4.46 -25.32 -35.00
N LEU A 18 -5.35 -26.17 -34.48
CA LEU A 18 -5.40 -27.61 -34.79
C LEU A 18 -6.32 -27.99 -35.97
N GLY A 19 -6.74 -27.01 -36.76
CA GLY A 19 -7.52 -27.19 -37.97
C GLY A 19 -6.76 -27.72 -39.19
N ALA A 20 -6.01 -28.84 -39.09
CA ALA A 20 -5.75 -29.78 -40.20
C ALA A 20 -4.83 -30.95 -39.82
N GLY A 21 -5.39 -32.10 -39.46
CA GLY A 21 -4.77 -33.39 -39.82
C GLY A 21 -4.75 -34.52 -38.79
N LEU A 22 -5.62 -35.50 -39.02
CA LEU A 22 -5.54 -36.94 -38.68
C LEU A 22 -5.92 -37.41 -37.25
N LEU A 23 -7.06 -38.11 -37.26
CA LEU A 23 -7.63 -39.00 -36.26
C LEU A 23 -6.64 -39.95 -35.56
N GLY A 24 -6.66 -39.94 -34.23
CA GLY A 24 -6.11 -40.99 -33.38
C GLY A 24 -6.74 -40.93 -31.98
N THR A 25 -7.76 -41.75 -31.73
CA THR A 25 -8.42 -41.90 -30.43
C THR A 25 -7.50 -42.58 -29.42
N ALA A 26 -7.32 -41.99 -28.24
CA ALA A 26 -7.03 -42.72 -26.99
C ALA A 26 -7.65 -41.97 -25.80
N HIS A 27 -8.33 -42.74 -24.95
CA HIS A 27 -9.10 -42.28 -23.79
C HIS A 27 -8.22 -41.78 -22.63
N ALA A 28 -8.71 -40.71 -22.01
CA ALA A 28 -8.82 -40.40 -20.58
C ALA A 28 -7.99 -41.22 -19.58
N ALA A 29 -7.20 -40.48 -18.81
CA ALA A 29 -7.09 -40.65 -17.37
C ALA A 29 -7.05 -39.24 -16.76
N ASP A 30 -8.23 -38.68 -16.50
CA ASP A 30 -8.39 -37.53 -15.61
C ASP A 30 -8.02 -38.02 -14.20
N GLY A 31 -6.94 -37.49 -13.64
CA GLY A 31 -6.84 -37.24 -12.21
C GLY A 31 -7.23 -35.78 -12.02
N GLU A 32 -8.16 -35.50 -11.12
CA GLU A 32 -8.29 -34.15 -10.58
C GLU A 32 -6.99 -33.89 -9.82
N ASP A 33 -6.16 -32.98 -10.34
CA ASP A 33 -4.99 -32.48 -9.61
C ASP A 33 -5.52 -31.54 -8.52
N GLU A 34 -5.25 -31.87 -7.25
CA GLU A 34 -5.67 -31.14 -6.04
C GLU A 34 -4.97 -29.75 -5.88
N HIS A 35 -4.38 -29.20 -6.94
CA HIS A 35 -3.64 -27.92 -6.94
C HIS A 35 -4.01 -27.00 -8.12
N ASP A 36 -5.12 -27.23 -8.81
CA ASP A 36 -5.62 -26.30 -9.82
C ASP A 36 -6.36 -25.17 -9.09
N THR A 37 -5.67 -24.06 -8.80
CA THR A 37 -6.29 -22.76 -8.52
C THR A 37 -7.01 -22.33 -9.81
N LYS A 38 -8.23 -22.84 -10.01
CA LYS A 38 -8.90 -22.92 -11.32
C LYS A 38 -9.01 -21.60 -12.09
N THR A 39 -8.92 -20.46 -11.40
CA THR A 39 -9.05 -19.10 -11.92
C THR A 39 -7.71 -18.35 -12.05
N ALA A 40 -6.61 -18.82 -11.46
CA ALA A 40 -5.29 -18.21 -11.64
C ALA A 40 -4.67 -18.63 -13.00
N PRO A 41 -4.01 -17.72 -13.74
CA PRO A 41 -4.02 -16.27 -13.57
C PRO A 41 -5.37 -15.64 -13.99
N TYR A 42 -5.75 -14.57 -13.31
CA TYR A 42 -7.00 -13.83 -13.46
C TYR A 42 -6.73 -12.33 -13.68
N VAL A 43 -7.57 -11.68 -14.47
CA VAL A 43 -7.56 -10.23 -14.68
C VAL A 43 -9.01 -9.76 -14.82
N ASN A 44 -9.43 -8.84 -13.95
CA ASN A 44 -10.68 -8.12 -14.06
C ASN A 44 -10.41 -6.79 -14.78
N GLY A 45 -10.75 -6.66 -16.06
CA GLY A 45 -10.32 -5.54 -16.90
C GLY A 45 -9.36 -6.02 -17.99
N ASN A 46 -8.46 -5.15 -18.44
CA ASN A 46 -7.49 -5.46 -19.49
C ASN A 46 -6.06 -5.14 -19.04
N ILE A 47 -5.07 -5.84 -19.56
CA ILE A 47 -3.67 -5.62 -19.20
C ILE A 47 -2.78 -5.90 -20.42
N LYS A 48 -1.85 -4.99 -20.72
CA LYS A 48 -0.87 -5.12 -21.81
C LYS A 48 0.55 -4.96 -21.28
N ARG A 49 1.47 -5.80 -21.73
CA ARG A 49 2.90 -5.59 -21.50
C ARG A 49 3.35 -4.38 -22.30
N PHE A 50 3.94 -3.39 -21.62
CA PHE A 50 4.54 -2.23 -22.27
C PHE A 50 6.06 -2.38 -22.40
N SER A 51 6.76 -2.81 -21.35
CA SER A 51 8.23 -2.89 -21.36
C SER A 51 8.74 -4.20 -20.78
N THR A 52 9.98 -4.59 -21.13
CA THR A 52 10.79 -5.55 -20.37
C THR A 52 12.16 -4.94 -20.06
N THR A 53 12.67 -5.21 -18.86
CA THR A 53 14.00 -4.76 -18.42
C THR A 53 15.13 -5.41 -19.19
N ALA A 54 16.37 -4.98 -18.94
CA ALA A 54 17.55 -5.79 -19.28
C ALA A 54 17.68 -6.95 -18.28
N ARG A 55 18.36 -8.04 -18.68
CA ARG A 55 18.44 -9.26 -17.85
C ARG A 55 18.96 -8.94 -16.45
N GLY A 56 18.28 -9.48 -15.46
CA GLY A 56 18.64 -9.37 -14.05
C GLY A 56 18.14 -8.11 -13.39
N ALA A 57 17.65 -7.13 -14.16
CA ALA A 57 17.08 -5.93 -13.59
C ALA A 57 15.59 -6.04 -13.34
N GLU A 58 15.16 -5.32 -12.32
CA GLU A 58 13.78 -5.08 -11.95
C GLU A 58 13.27 -3.76 -12.56
N VAL A 59 11.95 -3.60 -12.64
CA VAL A 59 11.32 -2.34 -13.04
C VAL A 59 10.94 -1.60 -11.78
N THR A 60 11.65 -0.52 -11.43
CA THR A 60 11.36 0.20 -10.19
C THR A 60 11.09 1.67 -10.42
N GLY A 61 10.42 2.32 -9.47
CA GLY A 61 10.11 3.75 -9.49
C GLY A 61 9.53 4.26 -10.82
N PRO A 62 8.43 3.70 -11.35
CA PRO A 62 7.76 4.26 -12.51
C PRO A 62 7.28 5.68 -12.21
N PHE A 63 7.41 6.58 -13.17
CA PHE A 63 6.84 7.93 -13.07
C PHE A 63 6.41 8.41 -14.45
N VAL A 64 5.18 8.93 -14.53
CA VAL A 64 4.62 9.52 -15.74
C VAL A 64 4.50 11.02 -15.52
N PHE A 65 5.15 11.80 -16.37
CA PHE A 65 5.01 13.26 -16.32
C PHE A 65 3.60 13.67 -16.74
N GLU A 66 3.11 14.84 -16.30
CA GLU A 66 1.85 15.45 -16.80
C GLU A 66 1.80 15.57 -18.34
N THR A 67 2.96 15.59 -19.00
CA THR A 67 3.07 15.62 -20.46
C THR A 67 2.96 14.25 -21.13
N GLY A 68 2.80 13.18 -20.36
CA GLY A 68 2.61 11.79 -20.78
C GLY A 68 3.89 10.99 -20.99
N GLU A 69 5.07 11.60 -20.95
CA GLU A 69 6.34 10.86 -21.01
C GLU A 69 6.47 9.93 -19.79
N LEU A 70 7.05 8.74 -20.01
CA LEU A 70 7.29 7.75 -18.97
C LEU A 70 8.79 7.66 -18.67
N LEU A 71 9.13 7.60 -17.39
CA LEU A 71 10.43 7.20 -16.89
C LEU A 71 10.29 6.04 -15.89
N TYR A 72 11.36 5.27 -15.71
CA TYR A 72 11.48 4.31 -14.62
C TYR A 72 12.97 3.94 -14.40
N SER A 73 13.27 3.31 -13.27
CA SER A 73 14.58 2.81 -12.91
C SER A 73 14.85 1.41 -13.46
N LEU A 74 16.06 1.20 -13.97
CA LEU A 74 16.62 -0.11 -14.26
C LEU A 74 17.46 -0.52 -13.05
N GLN A 75 16.88 -1.29 -12.13
CA GLN A 75 17.56 -1.63 -10.88
C GLN A 75 18.47 -2.86 -11.07
N HIS A 76 19.69 -2.81 -10.55
CA HIS A 76 20.69 -3.89 -10.48
C HIS A 76 20.81 -4.86 -11.69
N PRO A 77 20.86 -4.36 -12.95
CA PRO A 77 21.00 -5.23 -14.12
C PRO A 77 22.26 -6.11 -14.04
N SER A 78 22.19 -7.26 -14.70
CA SER A 78 23.35 -8.14 -14.81
C SER A 78 24.53 -7.46 -15.51
N GLU A 79 25.70 -7.46 -14.88
CA GLU A 79 26.96 -6.96 -15.47
C GLU A 79 27.37 -7.68 -16.77
N ASP A 80 26.77 -8.84 -17.07
CA ASP A 80 27.00 -9.59 -18.33
C ASP A 80 26.27 -8.96 -19.53
N ASN A 81 25.38 -7.99 -19.31
CA ASN A 81 24.71 -7.25 -20.37
C ASN A 81 25.71 -6.37 -21.15
N PRO A 82 25.41 -5.97 -22.40
CA PRO A 82 26.20 -4.96 -23.08
C PRO A 82 25.87 -3.57 -22.53
N ALA A 83 26.90 -2.73 -22.40
CA ALA A 83 26.70 -1.32 -22.14
C ALA A 83 25.72 -0.66 -23.13
N PRO A 84 24.79 0.20 -22.67
CA PRO A 84 24.77 0.79 -21.31
C PRO A 84 23.97 0.01 -20.26
N PHE A 85 23.44 -1.17 -20.58
CA PHE A 85 22.52 -1.94 -19.71
C PHE A 85 23.23 -2.89 -18.74
N ASP A 86 24.52 -2.69 -18.52
CA ASP A 86 25.38 -3.42 -17.57
C ASP A 86 25.49 -2.72 -16.22
N ARG A 87 24.82 -1.57 -16.05
CA ARG A 87 24.73 -0.80 -14.81
C ARG A 87 23.34 -0.22 -14.64
N GLY A 88 22.87 -0.15 -13.41
CA GLY A 88 21.59 0.42 -13.02
C GLY A 88 21.54 1.93 -13.18
N GLY A 89 20.34 2.48 -13.09
CA GLY A 89 20.08 3.90 -13.22
C GLY A 89 18.70 4.21 -13.78
N VAL A 90 18.40 5.50 -13.90
CA VAL A 90 17.08 5.98 -14.31
C VAL A 90 17.06 6.27 -15.81
N GLY A 91 16.03 5.81 -16.50
CA GLY A 91 15.84 6.10 -17.91
C GLY A 91 14.42 6.57 -18.25
N VAL A 92 14.31 7.20 -19.42
CA VAL A 92 13.08 7.75 -19.97
C VAL A 92 12.77 7.06 -21.30
N ILE A 93 11.48 6.88 -21.60
CA ILE A 93 11.02 6.43 -22.91
C ILE A 93 10.91 7.65 -23.84
N ASP A 94 11.88 7.80 -24.73
CA ASP A 94 11.84 8.81 -25.79
C ASP A 94 10.81 8.43 -26.88
N ASP A 95 10.28 9.44 -27.58
CA ASP A 95 9.37 9.29 -28.72
C ASP A 95 8.04 8.55 -28.41
N PHE A 96 7.60 8.56 -27.15
CA PHE A 96 6.30 8.05 -26.69
C PHE A 96 5.75 8.93 -25.58
N GLN A 97 4.43 9.09 -25.54
CA GLN A 97 3.68 9.75 -24.47
C GLN A 97 2.33 9.03 -24.31
N PHE A 98 1.91 8.82 -23.07
CA PHE A 98 0.53 8.47 -22.75
C PHE A 98 -0.41 9.61 -23.14
N THR A 99 -1.56 9.27 -23.71
CA THR A 99 -2.57 10.24 -24.15
C THR A 99 -3.64 10.56 -23.09
N PHE A 100 -3.61 9.82 -21.97
CA PHE A 100 -4.53 9.92 -20.85
C PHE A 100 -6.01 9.79 -21.25
N ASP A 101 -6.32 8.85 -22.16
CA ASP A 101 -7.69 8.57 -22.63
C ASP A 101 -8.36 7.38 -21.94
N GLY A 102 -7.69 6.75 -20.96
CA GLY A 102 -8.18 5.58 -20.23
C GLY A 102 -8.01 4.26 -21.00
N THR A 103 -7.42 4.26 -22.21
CA THR A 103 -7.07 3.05 -22.97
C THR A 103 -5.58 2.97 -23.29
N SER A 104 -5.09 1.75 -23.54
CA SER A 104 -3.73 1.50 -24.03
C SER A 104 -3.70 1.31 -25.54
N ASP A 105 -4.53 2.00 -26.32
CA ASP A 105 -4.60 1.86 -27.79
C ASP A 105 -3.46 2.59 -28.53
N GLU A 106 -2.70 3.40 -27.80
CA GLU A 106 -1.48 4.06 -28.27
C GLU A 106 -0.29 3.10 -28.52
N PHE A 107 -0.38 1.86 -28.04
CA PHE A 107 0.60 0.79 -28.33
C PHE A 107 -0.02 -0.61 -28.47
N ASP A 108 0.66 -1.46 -29.24
CA ASP A 108 0.38 -2.89 -29.28
C ASP A 108 1.17 -3.59 -28.15
N GLU A 109 0.60 -4.62 -27.53
CA GLU A 109 1.30 -5.40 -26.49
C GLU A 109 2.68 -5.89 -26.96
N LEU A 110 3.69 -5.68 -26.13
CA LEU A 110 5.06 -6.12 -26.39
C LEU A 110 5.15 -7.65 -26.32
N ASP A 111 5.63 -8.27 -27.40
CA ASP A 111 5.99 -9.69 -27.43
C ASP A 111 7.11 -9.99 -26.41
N ALA A 112 7.00 -11.12 -25.70
CA ALA A 112 8.06 -11.60 -24.82
C ALA A 112 9.42 -11.74 -25.56
N PRO A 113 10.56 -11.31 -24.96
CA PRO A 113 11.87 -11.34 -25.61
C PRO A 113 12.34 -12.77 -25.85
N ARG A 114 12.76 -13.10 -27.08
CA ARG A 114 13.04 -14.48 -27.52
C ARG A 114 14.51 -14.77 -27.76
N THR A 115 15.36 -13.76 -27.71
CA THR A 115 16.79 -13.88 -27.97
C THR A 115 17.61 -13.27 -26.85
N ASN A 116 18.82 -13.79 -26.62
CA ASN A 116 19.74 -13.22 -25.65
C ASN A 116 20.08 -11.73 -25.91
N ALA A 117 19.91 -11.24 -27.14
CA ALA A 117 20.14 -9.84 -27.47
C ALA A 117 18.97 -8.97 -26.99
N GLU A 118 17.72 -9.38 -27.28
CA GLU A 118 16.52 -8.71 -26.76
C GLU A 118 16.50 -8.74 -25.23
N GLN A 119 16.89 -9.86 -24.62
CA GLN A 119 16.92 -9.99 -23.15
C GLN A 119 18.04 -9.19 -22.47
N ALA A 120 19.03 -8.67 -23.20
CA ALA A 120 20.16 -7.97 -22.60
C ALA A 120 20.02 -6.44 -22.67
N GLU A 121 18.90 -5.94 -23.18
CA GLU A 121 18.60 -4.53 -23.35
C GLU A 121 17.14 -4.30 -23.00
N VAL A 122 16.78 -3.10 -22.51
CA VAL A 122 15.37 -2.75 -22.32
C VAL A 122 14.62 -2.79 -23.65
N GLN A 123 13.45 -3.45 -23.67
CA GLN A 123 12.54 -3.47 -24.81
C GLN A 123 11.26 -2.73 -24.44
N SER A 124 10.76 -1.85 -25.32
CA SER A 124 9.47 -1.18 -25.13
C SER A 124 8.54 -1.39 -26.33
N ALA A 125 7.24 -1.45 -26.07
CA ALA A 125 6.17 -1.56 -27.05
C ALA A 125 6.14 -0.35 -27.98
N ALA A 126 6.43 0.82 -27.42
CA ALA A 126 6.53 2.09 -28.13
C ALA A 126 7.69 2.93 -27.56
N GLY A 127 8.19 3.86 -28.37
CA GLY A 127 9.33 4.70 -28.00
C GLY A 127 10.66 3.95 -27.89
N GLN A 128 11.66 4.60 -27.30
CA GLN A 128 12.98 4.02 -27.02
C GLN A 128 13.44 4.38 -25.62
N TYR A 129 13.82 3.37 -24.82
CA TYR A 129 14.38 3.62 -23.49
C TYR A 129 15.80 4.18 -23.59
N ARG A 130 16.04 5.31 -22.92
CA ARG A 130 17.35 5.97 -22.81
C ARG A 130 17.64 6.33 -21.36
N LEU A 131 18.79 5.88 -20.87
CA LEU A 131 19.29 6.24 -19.54
C LEU A 131 19.65 7.73 -19.47
N LEU A 132 19.17 8.39 -18.41
CA LEU A 132 19.44 9.79 -18.06
C LEU A 132 20.66 9.90 -17.15
N VAL A 133 20.77 8.98 -16.19
CA VAL A 133 21.85 8.89 -15.20
C VAL A 133 22.07 7.42 -14.85
N GLN A 134 23.30 7.04 -14.51
CA GLN A 134 23.64 5.69 -14.09
C GLN A 134 24.42 5.66 -12.79
N ALA A 135 24.37 4.50 -12.13
CA ALA A 135 25.22 4.11 -11.02
C ALA A 135 26.67 4.57 -11.21
N GLY A 136 27.18 5.32 -10.23
CA GLY A 136 28.57 5.74 -10.18
C GLY A 136 28.96 6.88 -11.14
N ASP A 137 28.02 7.46 -11.90
CA ASP A 137 28.30 8.65 -12.70
C ASP A 137 28.76 9.81 -11.79
N GLU A 138 29.75 10.59 -12.26
CA GLU A 138 30.25 11.76 -11.52
C GLU A 138 29.17 12.85 -11.45
N ILE A 139 28.81 13.26 -10.24
CA ILE A 139 27.84 14.33 -9.97
C ILE A 139 28.46 15.44 -9.10
N ASN A 140 27.72 16.54 -8.89
CA ASN A 140 28.13 17.64 -8.03
C ASN A 140 29.53 18.20 -8.38
N GLY A 141 29.79 18.42 -9.67
CA GLY A 141 31.10 18.84 -10.17
C GLY A 141 32.23 17.83 -9.95
N GLY A 142 31.89 16.54 -9.78
CA GLY A 142 32.80 15.42 -9.59
C GLY A 142 33.28 15.19 -8.16
N THR A 143 32.60 15.77 -7.15
CA THR A 143 32.89 15.47 -5.72
C THR A 143 32.12 14.27 -5.20
N GLU A 144 31.03 13.90 -5.87
CA GLU A 144 30.13 12.82 -5.50
C GLU A 144 29.89 11.89 -6.69
N ARG A 145 29.27 10.74 -6.42
CA ARG A 145 28.80 9.78 -7.42
C ARG A 145 27.34 9.47 -7.17
N PHE A 146 26.58 9.28 -8.24
CA PHE A 146 25.16 8.95 -8.14
C PHE A 146 24.95 7.56 -7.49
N GLY A 147 24.18 7.52 -6.40
CA GLY A 147 23.87 6.34 -5.58
C GLY A 147 24.99 5.93 -4.60
N HIS A 148 25.92 6.83 -4.25
CA HIS A 148 27.08 6.55 -3.39
C HIS A 148 27.14 7.48 -2.16
N PRO A 149 26.70 7.00 -0.99
CA PRO A 149 26.95 7.67 0.28
C PRO A 149 28.44 7.73 0.64
N GLN A 150 28.82 8.76 1.41
CA GLN A 150 30.19 9.05 1.81
C GLN A 150 30.28 9.29 3.33
N THR A 151 31.46 9.03 3.89
CA THR A 151 31.80 9.50 5.24
C THR A 151 31.81 11.04 5.31
N PRO A 152 31.79 11.66 6.51
CA PRO A 152 31.91 13.12 6.64
C PRO A 152 33.25 13.68 6.11
N ALA A 153 34.25 12.81 5.90
CA ALA A 153 35.52 13.17 5.29
C ALA A 153 35.50 13.15 3.75
N GLY A 154 34.39 12.74 3.13
CA GLY A 154 34.23 12.59 1.69
C GLY A 154 34.84 11.30 1.13
N GLU A 155 34.95 10.25 1.95
CA GLU A 155 35.38 8.93 1.50
C GLU A 155 34.15 8.12 1.08
N ASP A 156 34.17 7.56 -0.13
CA ASP A 156 33.10 6.73 -0.70
C ASP A 156 32.96 5.44 0.13
N LEU A 157 31.76 5.16 0.65
CA LEU A 157 31.53 3.98 1.49
C LEU A 157 31.68 2.67 0.70
N GLY A 158 31.56 2.70 -0.63
CA GLY A 158 31.88 1.58 -1.50
C GLY A 158 33.35 1.19 -1.49
N ASP A 159 34.24 2.10 -1.06
CA ASP A 159 35.68 1.86 -1.02
C ASP A 159 36.19 1.39 0.37
N ILE A 160 35.34 1.40 1.41
CA ILE A 160 35.77 1.18 2.82
C ILE A 160 35.66 -0.28 3.27
N VAL A 161 34.83 -1.13 2.65
CA VAL A 161 34.65 -2.54 3.06
C VAL A 161 34.75 -3.55 1.91
N GLU A 162 34.75 -4.84 2.28
CA GLU A 162 34.77 -6.07 1.47
C GLU A 162 34.12 -6.03 0.06
N GLU A 163 34.81 -6.63 -0.92
CA GLU A 163 34.43 -6.75 -2.36
C GLU A 163 33.09 -7.49 -2.62
N ASN A 164 32.53 -8.23 -1.66
CA ASN A 164 31.31 -9.04 -1.86
C ASN A 164 30.02 -8.29 -1.54
N TYR A 165 30.09 -6.98 -1.32
CA TYR A 165 28.91 -6.16 -1.04
C TYR A 165 28.19 -5.83 -2.35
N GLU A 166 27.15 -6.59 -2.67
CA GLU A 166 26.18 -6.20 -3.70
C GLU A 166 25.59 -4.84 -3.28
N GLY A 167 25.71 -3.84 -4.15
CA GLY A 167 24.78 -2.72 -4.14
C GLY A 167 25.15 -1.44 -3.41
N ILE A 168 26.18 -0.75 -3.89
CA ILE A 168 26.20 0.72 -3.81
C ILE A 168 26.12 1.24 -5.24
N GLY A 169 25.17 2.14 -5.49
CA GLY A 169 24.96 2.81 -6.78
C GLY A 169 24.05 2.08 -7.77
N GLU A 170 23.96 0.75 -7.72
CA GLU A 170 23.27 -0.05 -8.75
C GLU A 170 21.76 -0.21 -8.46
N GLN A 171 21.26 0.21 -7.30
CA GLN A 171 19.91 -0.06 -6.77
C GLN A 171 18.98 1.15 -6.90
N ALA A 172 19.01 1.85 -8.04
CA ALA A 172 18.07 2.95 -8.28
C ALA A 172 16.63 2.44 -8.22
N ASP A 173 15.79 3.04 -7.38
CA ASP A 173 14.42 2.62 -7.12
C ASP A 173 13.43 3.76 -7.45
N MET A 174 12.57 4.13 -6.51
CA MET A 174 11.61 5.24 -6.55
C MET A 174 12.13 6.45 -7.31
N ASN A 175 11.25 7.05 -8.11
CA ASN A 175 11.49 8.31 -8.80
C ASN A 175 10.30 9.26 -8.62
N PHE A 176 10.51 10.44 -8.01
CA PHE A 176 9.50 11.51 -8.02
C PHE A 176 10.05 12.80 -8.60
N PHE A 177 9.26 13.42 -9.46
CA PHE A 177 9.62 14.66 -10.12
C PHE A 177 8.86 15.84 -9.53
N VAL A 178 9.60 16.80 -8.99
CA VAL A 178 9.04 18.08 -8.53
C VAL A 178 9.32 19.14 -9.59
N ALA A 179 8.25 19.61 -10.25
CA ALA A 179 8.34 20.64 -11.27
C ALA A 179 8.80 21.99 -10.67
N THR A 180 9.55 22.77 -11.45
CA THR A 180 9.99 24.12 -11.08
C THR A 180 9.43 25.21 -11.99
N ASN A 181 8.62 24.81 -12.96
CA ASN A 181 7.92 25.70 -13.87
C ASN A 181 6.51 25.20 -14.18
N ASP A 182 5.59 26.12 -14.46
CA ASP A 182 4.19 25.83 -14.77
C ASP A 182 3.98 24.93 -16.00
N ASP A 183 4.98 24.78 -16.88
CA ASP A 183 4.89 23.93 -18.07
C ASP A 183 5.34 22.47 -17.78
N GLY A 184 5.80 22.16 -16.57
CA GLY A 184 6.27 20.81 -16.20
C GLY A 184 7.51 20.36 -16.99
N THR A 185 8.31 21.28 -17.53
CA THR A 185 9.44 20.97 -18.43
C THR A 185 10.82 21.11 -17.81
N GLU A 186 10.91 21.58 -16.57
CA GLU A 186 12.14 21.61 -15.78
C GLU A 186 11.83 21.41 -14.29
N GLY A 187 12.69 20.69 -13.58
CA GLY A 187 12.45 20.36 -12.18
C GLY A 187 13.54 19.48 -11.57
N TYR A 188 13.23 18.84 -10.46
CA TYR A 188 14.14 17.94 -9.76
C TYR A 188 13.55 16.55 -9.67
N LEU A 189 14.31 15.56 -10.14
CA LEU A 189 14.02 14.15 -9.92
C LEU A 189 14.69 13.72 -8.60
N PHE A 190 13.91 13.16 -7.70
CA PHE A 190 14.38 12.50 -6.50
C PHE A 190 14.39 11.00 -6.77
N THR A 191 15.55 10.37 -6.59
CA THR A 191 15.71 8.94 -6.83
C THR A 191 16.22 8.27 -5.57
N ASN A 192 15.48 7.28 -5.08
CA ASN A 192 15.97 6.42 -4.02
C ASN A 192 17.04 5.46 -4.56
N ASN A 193 18.00 5.12 -3.72
CA ASN A 193 18.89 3.99 -3.96
C ASN A 193 18.78 3.04 -2.77
N GLU A 194 18.40 1.79 -3.05
CA GLU A 194 18.11 0.73 -2.08
C GLU A 194 19.41 0.13 -1.52
N THR A 195 20.24 1.00 -0.93
CA THR A 195 21.58 0.70 -0.46
C THR A 195 21.66 0.72 1.06
N ARG A 196 22.82 0.32 1.61
CA ARG A 196 23.09 0.26 3.06
C ARG A 196 24.46 0.90 3.34
N PRO A 197 24.53 2.16 3.83
CA PRO A 197 23.43 3.07 4.16
C PRO A 197 22.54 3.39 2.96
N GLY A 198 21.31 3.79 3.21
CA GLY A 198 20.39 4.23 2.17
C GLY A 198 20.91 5.49 1.48
N ALA A 199 20.40 5.79 0.29
CA ALA A 199 20.73 7.04 -0.39
C ALA A 199 19.53 7.60 -1.14
N ILE A 200 19.49 8.93 -1.24
CA ILE A 200 18.53 9.65 -2.06
C ILE A 200 19.30 10.67 -2.90
N SER A 201 19.20 10.54 -4.21
CA SER A 201 19.81 11.47 -5.16
C SER A 201 18.80 12.50 -5.61
N ARG A 202 19.21 13.77 -5.72
CA ARG A 202 18.43 14.81 -6.40
C ARG A 202 19.11 15.21 -7.70
N THR A 203 18.45 14.95 -8.82
CA THR A 203 18.95 15.20 -10.18
C THR A 203 18.10 16.27 -10.87
N PRO A 204 18.65 17.46 -11.19
CA PRO A 204 17.92 18.43 -11.99
C PRO A 204 17.66 17.89 -13.39
N LEU A 205 16.39 17.93 -13.83
CA LEU A 205 15.97 17.56 -15.17
C LEU A 205 15.46 18.78 -15.92
N TYR A 206 15.69 18.80 -17.23
CA TYR A 206 15.10 19.79 -18.12
C TYR A 206 14.82 19.20 -19.50
N ARG A 207 13.78 19.70 -20.15
CA ARG A 207 13.46 19.39 -21.53
C ARG A 207 14.26 20.30 -22.47
N ASP A 208 15.03 19.70 -23.36
CA ASP A 208 15.86 20.45 -24.31
C ASP A 208 15.06 21.02 -25.50
N ALA A 209 15.75 21.74 -26.39
CA ALA A 209 15.14 22.36 -27.55
C ALA A 209 14.62 21.37 -28.62
N ASP A 210 15.08 20.12 -28.58
CA ASP A 210 14.62 19.04 -29.44
C ASP A 210 13.47 18.24 -28.81
N GLY A 211 13.13 18.55 -27.54
CA GLY A 211 11.98 18.02 -26.83
C GLY A 211 12.29 16.80 -25.95
N TYR A 212 13.56 16.50 -25.70
CA TYR A 212 13.98 15.34 -24.90
C TYR A 212 14.41 15.75 -23.49
N TRP A 213 14.10 14.91 -22.51
CA TRP A 213 14.57 15.07 -21.14
C TRP A 213 16.08 14.85 -21.04
N GLN A 214 16.74 15.74 -20.30
CA GLN A 214 18.18 15.72 -20.01
C GLN A 214 18.40 15.83 -18.50
N ALA A 215 19.40 15.13 -17.99
CA ALA A 215 19.88 15.26 -16.61
C ALA A 215 21.07 16.22 -16.53
N ASP A 216 21.06 17.11 -15.52
CA ASP A 216 22.18 18.01 -15.22
C ASP A 216 23.05 17.44 -14.09
N LEU A 217 23.92 16.49 -14.44
CA LEU A 217 24.79 15.80 -13.47
C LEU A 217 25.76 16.74 -12.75
N GLU A 218 26.14 17.87 -13.35
CA GLU A 218 27.03 18.85 -12.70
C GLU A 218 26.39 19.45 -11.45
N ASN A 219 25.06 19.58 -11.43
CA ASN A 219 24.27 20.16 -10.34
C ASN A 219 23.39 19.14 -9.60
N ALA A 220 23.50 17.85 -9.95
CA ALA A 220 22.95 16.76 -9.18
C ALA A 220 23.73 16.58 -7.87
N MET A 221 23.07 16.07 -6.83
CA MET A 221 23.66 15.89 -5.50
C MET A 221 23.15 14.62 -4.83
N GLU A 222 24.00 14.04 -3.99
CA GLU A 222 23.57 13.00 -3.05
C GLU A 222 23.14 13.60 -1.73
N LEU A 223 21.84 13.51 -1.43
CA LEU A 223 21.26 14.16 -0.27
C LEU A 223 21.77 13.56 1.04
N GLU A 224 22.02 12.25 1.05
CA GLU A 224 22.61 11.55 2.19
C GLU A 224 23.99 12.12 2.57
N ASN A 225 24.69 12.74 1.63
CA ASN A 225 25.99 13.37 1.89
C ASN A 225 25.91 14.77 2.50
N THR A 226 24.71 15.29 2.76
CA THR A 226 24.50 16.60 3.42
C THR A 226 24.65 16.51 4.95
N ASP A 227 24.81 17.67 5.60
CA ASP A 227 24.81 17.71 7.07
C ASP A 227 23.39 17.47 7.62
N ALA A 228 22.36 17.87 6.87
CA ALA A 228 20.95 17.74 7.26
C ALA A 228 20.52 16.26 7.35
N PHE A 229 20.86 15.43 6.36
CA PHE A 229 20.57 13.99 6.41
C PHE A 229 21.35 13.28 7.52
N ARG A 230 22.64 13.58 7.70
CA ARG A 230 23.41 13.02 8.82
C ARG A 230 22.84 13.41 10.20
N ALA A 231 22.28 14.60 10.33
CA ALA A 231 21.69 15.08 11.58
C ALA A 231 20.46 14.26 12.03
N ILE A 232 19.73 13.64 11.09
CA ILE A 232 18.61 12.74 11.38
C ILE A 232 19.04 11.26 11.49
N GLY A 233 20.34 10.99 11.44
CA GLY A 233 20.92 9.64 11.46
C GLY A 233 21.11 9.01 10.09
N GLY A 234 20.96 9.78 9.00
CA GLY A 234 20.96 9.25 7.64
C GLY A 234 19.75 8.37 7.36
N THR A 235 19.81 7.59 6.29
CA THR A 235 18.76 6.63 5.92
C THR A 235 19.29 5.22 5.74
N LYS A 236 18.38 4.26 5.63
CA LYS A 236 18.71 2.85 5.39
C LYS A 236 17.72 2.27 4.39
N ILE A 237 18.24 1.76 3.27
CA ILE A 237 17.48 0.98 2.29
C ILE A 237 16.27 1.76 1.80
N ASN A 238 16.54 2.87 1.11
CA ASN A 238 15.48 3.66 0.51
C ASN A 238 14.91 2.87 -0.67
N CYS A 239 13.69 2.35 -0.54
CA CYS A 239 13.03 1.52 -1.55
C CYS A 239 12.05 2.38 -2.37
N TYR A 240 10.76 2.03 -2.41
CA TYR A 240 9.72 2.82 -3.06
C TYR A 240 9.40 4.13 -2.29
N GLY A 241 8.22 4.70 -2.47
CA GLY A 241 7.86 5.99 -1.87
C GLY A 241 6.53 6.54 -2.39
N ASP A 242 6.29 7.82 -2.10
CA ASP A 242 5.14 8.57 -2.62
C ASP A 242 5.50 10.05 -2.91
N LEU A 243 4.75 10.72 -3.79
CA LEU A 243 4.76 12.17 -3.94
C LEU A 243 3.49 12.75 -3.29
N SER A 244 3.66 13.43 -2.16
CA SER A 244 2.51 13.94 -1.40
C SER A 244 1.65 14.93 -2.22
N PRO A 245 0.37 15.11 -1.87
CA PRO A 245 -0.50 16.13 -2.49
C PRO A 245 0.02 17.58 -2.38
N TRP A 246 0.98 17.84 -1.49
CA TRP A 246 1.66 19.14 -1.35
C TRP A 246 3.06 19.16 -2.02
N GLU A 247 3.29 18.27 -2.98
CA GLU A 247 4.44 18.19 -3.88
C GLU A 247 5.78 17.97 -3.16
N THR A 248 5.79 17.18 -2.08
CA THR A 248 7.03 16.76 -1.39
C THR A 248 7.28 15.26 -1.58
N PRO A 249 8.50 14.86 -2.01
CA PRO A 249 8.84 13.46 -2.13
C PRO A 249 8.94 12.79 -0.75
N LEU A 250 8.37 11.61 -0.63
CA LEU A 250 8.42 10.72 0.54
C LEU A 250 9.17 9.44 0.15
N SER A 251 10.27 9.16 0.85
CA SER A 251 11.07 7.95 0.67
C SER A 251 10.78 6.95 1.78
N ALA A 252 10.64 5.66 1.44
CA ALA A 252 10.44 4.60 2.41
C ALA A 252 11.74 3.89 2.78
N GLU A 253 12.03 3.74 4.07
CA GLU A 253 13.12 2.88 4.55
C GLU A 253 12.63 1.44 4.78
N GLU A 254 13.11 0.52 3.96
CA GLU A 254 12.73 -0.89 3.95
C GLU A 254 13.59 -1.71 4.94
N GLU A 255 13.43 -1.39 6.22
CA GLU A 255 14.18 -1.97 7.33
C GLU A 255 13.72 -3.40 7.71
N TYR A 256 14.01 -4.41 6.90
CA TYR A 256 13.68 -5.81 7.20
C TYR A 256 14.20 -6.32 8.55
N GLY A 257 15.29 -5.74 9.05
CA GLY A 257 15.88 -6.02 10.36
C GLY A 257 15.02 -5.62 11.55
N HIS A 258 13.87 -4.95 11.34
CA HIS A 258 13.01 -4.44 12.39
C HIS A 258 12.34 -5.51 13.27
N ALA A 259 12.24 -6.76 12.80
CA ALA A 259 11.47 -7.79 13.50
C ALA A 259 12.06 -8.13 14.88
N ARG A 260 11.24 -7.97 15.93
CA ARG A 260 11.55 -8.41 17.31
C ARG A 260 11.34 -9.89 17.53
N VAL A 261 10.32 -10.45 16.88
CA VAL A 261 9.89 -11.85 16.99
C VAL A 261 9.82 -12.50 15.60
N ASN A 262 10.05 -13.80 15.55
CA ASN A 262 10.16 -14.59 14.33
C ASN A 262 8.80 -15.10 13.86
N GLY A 263 8.54 -15.05 12.55
CA GLY A 263 7.28 -15.52 11.96
C GLY A 263 6.06 -14.90 12.63
N LEU A 264 4.99 -15.68 12.84
CA LEU A 264 3.75 -15.20 13.46
C LEU A 264 3.74 -15.22 15.00
N ALA A 265 4.89 -15.47 15.64
CA ALA A 265 4.98 -15.47 17.09
C ALA A 265 4.64 -14.10 17.71
N THR A 266 4.14 -14.14 18.94
CA THR A 266 3.88 -12.96 19.79
C THR A 266 5.00 -12.79 20.81
N VAL A 267 5.09 -11.62 21.45
CA VAL A 267 5.97 -11.44 22.62
C VAL A 267 5.38 -12.19 23.81
N GLY A 268 4.06 -12.30 23.90
CA GLY A 268 3.37 -13.17 24.84
C GLY A 268 3.87 -14.62 24.82
N ASP A 269 4.11 -15.20 23.64
CA ASP A 269 4.66 -16.56 23.49
C ASP A 269 6.02 -16.73 24.19
N ILE A 270 6.88 -15.72 24.12
CA ILE A 270 8.20 -15.70 24.78
C ILE A 270 8.03 -15.69 26.29
N VAL A 271 7.14 -14.83 26.81
CA VAL A 271 6.85 -14.72 28.24
C VAL A 271 6.24 -16.02 28.79
N GLU A 272 5.35 -16.65 28.03
CA GLU A 272 4.73 -17.94 28.39
C GLU A 272 5.75 -19.08 28.40
N GLN A 273 6.65 -19.13 27.42
CA GLN A 273 7.72 -20.13 27.35
C GLN A 273 8.84 -19.86 28.38
N GLY A 274 8.99 -18.61 28.82
CA GLY A 274 10.06 -18.16 29.72
C GLY A 274 11.43 -18.16 29.05
N SER A 275 11.48 -18.07 27.71
CA SER A 275 12.68 -18.08 26.89
C SER A 275 12.35 -17.62 25.47
N GLY A 276 13.20 -16.78 24.87
CA GLY A 276 13.10 -16.34 23.48
C GLY A 276 13.77 -17.25 22.45
N VAL A 277 14.46 -18.30 22.88
CA VAL A 277 15.13 -19.27 21.98
C VAL A 277 14.16 -19.83 20.95
N GLY A 278 14.48 -19.63 19.67
CA GLY A 278 13.63 -20.01 18.52
C GLY A 278 12.62 -18.94 18.09
N LEU A 279 12.42 -17.91 18.91
CA LEU A 279 11.36 -16.91 18.73
C LEU A 279 11.90 -15.49 18.48
N ARG A 280 13.16 -15.15 18.81
CA ARG A 280 13.68 -13.79 18.56
C ARG A 280 13.91 -13.52 17.07
N GLY A 281 13.61 -12.30 16.65
CA GLY A 281 13.98 -11.73 15.36
C GLY A 281 15.35 -11.01 15.41
N GLY A 282 15.79 -10.52 14.27
CA GLY A 282 17.13 -9.92 14.10
C GLY A 282 17.33 -8.60 14.85
N SER A 283 16.27 -7.85 15.15
CA SER A 283 16.39 -6.55 15.83
C SER A 283 17.00 -6.64 17.23
N GLU A 284 16.80 -7.77 17.92
CA GLU A 284 17.35 -8.01 19.27
C GLU A 284 18.88 -8.03 19.29
N PHE A 285 19.50 -8.31 18.14
CA PHE A 285 20.96 -8.40 18.01
C PHE A 285 21.58 -7.14 17.39
N TRP A 286 20.80 -6.07 17.17
CA TRP A 286 21.21 -4.88 16.40
C TRP A 286 22.59 -4.31 16.75
N ASN A 287 22.85 -4.10 18.03
CA ASN A 287 24.11 -3.55 18.53
C ASN A 287 25.15 -4.63 18.82
N ARG A 288 25.04 -5.85 18.29
CA ARG A 288 26.08 -6.86 18.43
C ARG A 288 27.26 -6.55 17.48
N PRO A 289 28.52 -6.59 17.95
CA PRO A 289 29.69 -6.59 17.07
C PRO A 289 29.64 -7.71 16.02
N ASN A 290 29.98 -7.39 14.77
CA ASN A 290 30.00 -8.35 13.65
C ASN A 290 28.69 -9.15 13.55
N ILE A 291 27.56 -8.44 13.47
CA ILE A 291 26.22 -8.98 13.71
C ILE A 291 25.85 -10.20 12.86
N LEU A 292 26.39 -10.35 11.65
CA LEU A 292 26.06 -11.49 10.79
C LEU A 292 26.58 -12.83 11.33
N ASP A 293 27.54 -12.80 12.25
CA ASP A 293 28.06 -14.00 12.92
C ASP A 293 27.12 -14.52 14.04
N VAL A 294 26.00 -13.84 14.31
CA VAL A 294 24.94 -14.33 15.21
C VAL A 294 24.48 -15.73 14.83
N GLU A 295 24.29 -16.00 13.54
CA GLU A 295 23.81 -17.32 13.07
C GLU A 295 24.75 -18.44 13.54
N ASN A 296 26.05 -18.27 13.33
CA ASN A 296 27.06 -19.25 13.77
C ASN A 296 27.11 -19.35 15.30
N SER A 297 27.05 -18.21 16.01
CA SER A 297 27.06 -18.18 17.48
C SER A 297 25.87 -18.94 18.08
N LEU A 298 24.66 -18.71 17.56
CA LEU A 298 23.47 -19.42 17.99
C LEU A 298 23.55 -20.93 17.70
N GLU A 299 24.11 -21.34 16.55
CA GLU A 299 24.37 -22.76 16.26
C GLU A 299 25.36 -23.38 17.26
N GLU A 300 26.40 -22.66 17.66
CA GLU A 300 27.37 -23.13 18.65
C GLU A 300 26.79 -23.26 20.06
N ILE A 301 25.94 -22.32 20.48
CA ILE A 301 25.32 -22.28 21.81
C ILE A 301 24.18 -23.30 21.92
N PHE A 302 23.23 -23.28 20.98
CA PHE A 302 21.97 -24.02 21.07
C PHE A 302 21.93 -25.28 20.19
N GLY A 303 22.86 -25.45 19.25
CA GLY A 303 22.96 -26.64 18.41
C GLY A 303 21.68 -26.90 17.63
N ALA A 304 21.01 -28.02 17.93
CA ALA A 304 19.79 -28.41 17.23
C ALA A 304 18.57 -27.52 17.53
N ASP A 305 18.64 -26.71 18.59
CA ASP A 305 17.59 -25.77 18.99
C ASP A 305 17.87 -24.34 18.46
N SER A 306 18.93 -24.16 17.65
CA SER A 306 19.22 -22.89 16.97
C SER A 306 18.21 -22.60 15.85
N TRP A 307 18.12 -21.33 15.47
CA TRP A 307 17.26 -20.84 14.40
C TRP A 307 17.92 -19.67 13.67
N TYR A 308 17.37 -19.28 12.54
CA TYR A 308 17.75 -18.06 11.84
C TYR A 308 16.81 -16.91 12.28
N PRO A 309 17.31 -15.87 12.96
CA PRO A 309 16.48 -14.73 13.33
C PRO A 309 15.96 -13.99 12.09
N MET A 310 14.64 -13.76 12.04
CA MET A 310 14.00 -13.04 10.95
C MET A 310 14.64 -11.67 10.71
N GLY A 311 14.99 -11.38 9.45
CA GLY A 311 15.58 -10.09 9.07
C GLY A 311 17.05 -9.90 9.43
N LEU A 312 17.75 -10.90 9.98
CA LEU A 312 19.14 -10.75 10.42
C LEU A 312 20.10 -10.30 9.30
N SER A 313 19.95 -10.84 8.08
CA SER A 313 20.77 -10.47 6.92
C SER A 313 20.73 -8.97 6.61
N ASN A 314 19.60 -8.31 6.90
CA ASN A 314 19.39 -6.90 6.62
C ASN A 314 20.21 -5.97 7.53
N ASN A 315 20.63 -6.45 8.70
CA ASN A 315 21.49 -5.69 9.58
C ASN A 315 22.95 -5.66 9.10
N ARG A 316 23.26 -6.31 7.98
CA ARG A 316 24.51 -6.12 7.25
C ARG A 316 24.69 -4.63 6.92
N GLY A 317 25.86 -4.08 7.24
CA GLY A 317 26.19 -2.69 6.93
C GLY A 317 25.81 -1.69 8.02
N THR A 318 25.33 -2.13 9.18
CA THR A 318 25.15 -1.28 10.36
C THR A 318 26.44 -0.54 10.72
N GLU A 319 27.60 -1.17 10.59
CA GLU A 319 28.90 -0.54 10.81
C GLU A 319 29.22 0.54 9.75
N LYS A 320 28.79 0.35 8.49
CA LYS A 320 28.93 1.40 7.45
C LYS A 320 28.09 2.63 7.77
N ILE A 321 26.90 2.44 8.33
CA ILE A 321 26.07 3.56 8.79
C ILE A 321 26.80 4.31 9.90
N ALA A 322 27.45 3.60 10.83
CA ALA A 322 28.31 4.26 11.81
C ALA A 322 29.43 5.08 11.13
N TYR A 323 30.09 4.57 10.09
CA TYR A 323 31.14 5.32 9.36
C TYR A 323 30.58 6.52 8.59
N HIS A 324 29.39 6.37 8.00
CA HIS A 324 28.67 7.45 7.33
C HIS A 324 28.39 8.61 8.28
N LEU A 325 28.04 8.28 9.53
CA LEU A 325 27.80 9.24 10.60
C LEU A 325 29.09 9.77 11.23
N GLY A 326 30.23 9.11 11.02
CA GLY A 326 31.56 9.59 11.37
C GLY A 326 32.36 8.73 12.35
N ALA A 327 31.88 7.53 12.68
CA ALA A 327 32.67 6.56 13.44
C ALA A 327 33.90 6.10 12.65
N GLU A 328 35.00 5.85 13.36
CA GLU A 328 36.22 5.32 12.75
C GLU A 328 36.08 3.79 12.54
N PRO A 329 36.49 3.24 11.38
CA PRO A 329 36.42 1.81 11.07
C PRO A 329 37.48 0.99 11.81
N VAL A 330 37.33 0.90 13.13
CA VAL A 330 38.24 0.18 14.04
C VAL A 330 38.07 -1.34 13.97
N ASP A 331 36.94 -1.78 13.44
CA ASP A 331 36.46 -3.15 13.38
C ASP A 331 36.79 -3.85 12.05
N ILE A 332 37.59 -3.24 11.17
CA ILE A 332 37.99 -3.83 9.89
C ILE A 332 39.40 -4.44 9.96
N ALA A 333 39.55 -5.70 9.53
CA ALA A 333 40.85 -6.35 9.34
C ALA A 333 40.89 -7.17 8.05
N ASP A 334 41.93 -6.97 7.24
CA ASP A 334 42.12 -7.66 5.94
C ASP A 334 40.92 -7.52 4.96
N GLY A 335 40.12 -6.47 5.13
CA GLY A 335 38.95 -6.16 4.31
C GLY A 335 37.62 -6.64 4.90
N GLU A 336 37.67 -7.43 5.98
CA GLU A 336 36.51 -8.07 6.60
C GLU A 336 36.17 -7.42 7.95
N ASN A 337 34.89 -7.47 8.34
CA ASN A 337 34.46 -7.06 9.68
C ASN A 337 34.99 -8.03 10.73
N THR A 338 35.38 -7.49 11.88
CA THR A 338 35.86 -8.24 13.04
C THR A 338 34.92 -8.01 14.22
N PRO A 339 34.93 -8.88 15.25
CA PRO A 339 34.10 -8.67 16.44
C PRO A 339 34.57 -7.52 17.35
N GLN A 340 35.58 -6.75 16.95
CA GLN A 340 36.04 -5.59 17.73
C GLN A 340 34.92 -4.56 17.79
N PRO A 341 34.45 -4.14 18.98
CA PRO A 341 33.32 -3.21 19.07
C PRO A 341 33.71 -1.80 18.59
N ILE A 342 32.76 -1.16 17.92
CA ILE A 342 32.74 0.29 17.70
C ILE A 342 32.25 0.94 19.01
N GLU A 343 33.18 1.63 19.69
CA GLU A 343 32.93 2.31 20.97
C GLU A 343 32.38 3.74 20.81
N ASP A 344 32.20 4.21 19.57
CA ASP A 344 31.81 5.59 19.29
C ASP A 344 30.32 5.83 19.61
N GLU A 345 30.02 6.94 20.30
CA GLU A 345 28.64 7.37 20.61
C GLU A 345 27.82 7.65 19.33
N VAL A 346 28.48 7.72 18.17
CA VAL A 346 27.88 7.88 16.83
C VAL A 346 27.33 6.56 16.26
N PHE A 347 27.40 5.44 16.99
CA PHE A 347 26.79 4.17 16.56
C PHE A 347 25.28 4.31 16.29
N PRO A 348 24.74 3.73 15.19
CA PRO A 348 23.36 3.94 14.78
C PRO A 348 22.33 3.35 15.77
N ASN A 349 21.43 4.20 16.26
CA ASN A 349 20.26 3.81 17.05
C ASN A 349 19.21 3.13 16.15
N ARG A 350 18.84 1.87 16.43
CA ARG A 350 17.91 1.06 15.60
C ARG A 350 16.55 1.72 15.35
N TYR A 351 16.07 2.53 16.29
CA TYR A 351 14.75 3.17 16.18
C TYR A 351 14.75 4.42 15.30
N ARG A 352 15.92 4.90 14.88
CA ARG A 352 16.04 5.97 13.88
C ARG A 352 15.83 5.48 12.45
N TYR A 353 15.70 4.17 12.21
CA TYR A 353 15.52 3.56 10.88
C TYR A 353 14.18 2.80 10.77
N GLY A 354 13.77 2.52 9.53
CA GLY A 354 12.46 1.97 9.20
C GLY A 354 11.39 3.06 9.27
N LYS A 355 11.66 4.23 8.69
CA LYS A 355 10.83 5.43 8.71
C LYS A 355 10.46 5.87 7.29
N ILE A 356 9.36 6.60 7.17
CA ILE A 356 9.09 7.42 5.98
C ILE A 356 9.84 8.74 6.13
N VAL A 357 10.58 9.13 5.11
CA VAL A 357 11.44 10.32 5.07
C VAL A 357 10.91 11.29 4.02
N GLU A 358 10.35 12.40 4.47
CA GLU A 358 9.89 13.49 3.60
C GLU A 358 11.05 14.45 3.28
N ILE A 359 11.19 14.83 2.02
CA ILE A 359 12.10 15.89 1.61
C ILE A 359 11.33 17.21 1.48
N THR A 360 11.25 17.93 2.60
CA THR A 360 10.63 19.26 2.66
C THR A 360 11.51 20.31 1.98
N GLU A 361 10.87 21.37 1.48
CA GLU A 361 11.50 22.40 0.63
C GLU A 361 12.31 21.78 -0.53
N PRO A 362 11.73 20.89 -1.36
CA PRO A 362 12.47 20.06 -2.31
C PRO A 362 13.27 20.87 -3.36
N THR A 363 12.87 22.12 -3.62
CA THR A 363 13.50 23.02 -4.58
C THR A 363 14.56 23.95 -3.96
N ALA A 364 14.81 23.88 -2.65
CA ALA A 364 15.84 24.67 -1.98
C ALA A 364 17.25 24.28 -2.43
N ASP A 365 18.26 25.14 -2.21
CA ASP A 365 19.66 24.80 -2.52
C ASP A 365 20.10 23.51 -1.81
N GLU A 366 19.71 23.35 -0.54
CA GLU A 366 19.86 22.14 0.28
C GLU A 366 18.47 21.77 0.83
N PRO A 367 17.82 20.71 0.33
CA PRO A 367 16.53 20.23 0.84
C PRO A 367 16.60 19.78 2.30
N THR A 368 15.47 19.82 3.01
CA THR A 368 15.40 19.49 4.43
C THR A 368 14.68 18.15 4.65
N PRO A 369 15.36 17.11 5.14
CA PRO A 369 14.71 15.84 5.43
C PRO A 369 13.95 15.88 6.77
N VAL A 370 12.80 15.22 6.80
CA VAL A 370 12.00 14.99 8.00
C VAL A 370 11.65 13.51 8.08
N LYS A 371 11.91 12.86 9.22
CA LYS A 371 11.41 11.51 9.48
C LYS A 371 10.03 11.60 10.14
N HIS A 372 9.03 10.97 9.53
CA HIS A 372 7.70 10.81 10.12
C HIS A 372 7.71 9.63 11.09
N HIS A 373 8.34 9.81 12.26
CA HIS A 373 8.43 8.80 13.32
C HIS A 373 7.06 8.32 13.80
N VAL A 374 6.05 9.20 13.74
CA VAL A 374 4.67 8.91 14.12
C VAL A 374 3.99 7.88 13.20
N PHE A 375 4.50 7.65 11.98
CA PHE A 375 4.00 6.59 11.10
C PHE A 375 4.45 5.18 11.55
N GLY A 376 5.25 5.09 12.61
CA GLY A 376 5.72 3.83 13.18
C GLY A 376 7.07 3.37 12.64
N ARG A 377 7.38 2.09 12.83
CA ARG A 377 8.63 1.47 12.40
C ARG A 377 8.41 0.09 11.79
N SER A 378 8.69 -0.05 10.50
CA SER A 378 8.62 -1.33 9.80
C SER A 378 9.65 -1.40 8.67
N ALA A 379 9.63 -2.51 7.93
CA ALA A 379 10.22 -2.56 6.59
C ALA A 379 9.26 -1.86 5.63
N TRP A 380 9.24 -0.53 5.60
CA TRP A 380 8.29 0.22 4.79
C TRP A 380 8.68 0.11 3.34
N GLU A 381 7.76 -0.35 2.51
CA GLU A 381 7.94 -0.37 1.06
C GLU A 381 7.40 0.92 0.45
N CYS A 382 6.11 1.16 0.68
CA CYS A 382 5.38 2.27 0.09
C CYS A 382 4.49 2.96 1.13
N PRO A 383 4.62 4.28 1.35
CA PRO A 383 3.52 5.10 1.80
C PRO A 383 2.57 5.42 0.64
N GLU A 384 1.32 5.77 0.94
CA GLU A 384 0.38 6.39 0.01
C GLU A 384 -0.38 7.47 0.79
N VAL A 385 -0.12 8.74 0.49
CA VAL A 385 -0.72 9.89 1.16
C VAL A 385 -1.94 10.36 0.37
N LEU A 386 -3.10 10.27 1.00
CA LEU A 386 -4.34 10.55 0.30
C LEU A 386 -4.65 12.05 0.19
N PRO A 387 -5.53 12.45 -0.74
CA PRO A 387 -5.87 13.85 -0.99
C PRO A 387 -6.57 14.60 0.15
N ASP A 388 -6.99 13.92 1.22
CA ASP A 388 -7.40 14.59 2.46
C ASP A 388 -6.23 15.21 3.24
N GLU A 389 -4.99 14.97 2.77
CA GLU A 389 -3.73 15.38 3.37
C GLU A 389 -3.53 14.87 4.81
N ARG A 390 -4.28 13.84 5.21
CA ARG A 390 -4.30 13.31 6.59
C ARG A 390 -4.06 11.82 6.65
N THR A 391 -4.66 11.08 5.72
CA THR A 391 -4.65 9.62 5.71
C THR A 391 -3.45 9.11 4.92
N VAL A 392 -2.69 8.20 5.52
CA VAL A 392 -1.50 7.59 4.92
C VAL A 392 -1.62 6.07 5.04
N TYR A 393 -1.70 5.37 3.92
CA TYR A 393 -1.57 3.91 3.89
C TYR A 393 -0.09 3.51 3.82
N LEU A 394 0.27 2.40 4.46
CA LEU A 394 1.66 1.98 4.61
C LEU A 394 1.78 0.48 4.37
N ALA A 395 2.50 0.10 3.32
CA ALA A 395 2.85 -1.29 3.02
C ALA A 395 4.16 -1.67 3.72
N SER A 396 4.24 -2.91 4.19
CA SER A 396 5.48 -3.44 4.74
C SER A 396 5.93 -4.73 4.07
N ASP A 397 7.13 -4.70 3.50
CA ASP A 397 7.68 -5.81 2.72
C ASP A 397 8.33 -6.92 3.59
N GLY A 398 8.25 -8.13 3.04
CA GLY A 398 8.73 -9.37 3.61
C GLY A 398 7.59 -10.30 4.02
N GLY A 399 7.95 -11.53 4.38
CA GLY A 399 7.00 -12.50 4.92
C GLY A 399 6.55 -12.15 6.33
N ALA A 400 5.31 -12.48 6.68
CA ALA A 400 4.74 -12.22 8.00
C ALA A 400 4.82 -10.72 8.40
N LYS A 401 4.32 -9.84 7.53
CA LYS A 401 4.21 -8.38 7.74
C LYS A 401 2.76 -7.92 7.65
N GLY A 402 2.50 -6.70 8.10
CA GLY A 402 1.17 -6.08 8.09
C GLY A 402 1.08 -4.94 7.10
N ILE A 403 -0.15 -4.51 6.81
CA ILE A 403 -0.47 -3.22 6.20
C ILE A 403 -0.96 -2.30 7.31
N TYR A 404 -0.57 -1.04 7.26
CA TYR A 404 -0.88 -0.06 8.30
C TYR A 404 -1.54 1.17 7.69
N LYS A 405 -2.18 1.95 8.55
CA LYS A 405 -2.78 3.24 8.19
C LYS A 405 -2.44 4.24 9.28
N PHE A 406 -2.06 5.45 8.92
CA PHE A 406 -1.94 6.58 9.83
C PHE A 406 -2.97 7.65 9.45
N VAL A 407 -3.62 8.26 10.44
CA VAL A 407 -4.55 9.37 10.21
C VAL A 407 -4.14 10.55 11.09
N ALA A 408 -3.76 11.66 10.47
CA ALA A 408 -3.38 12.89 11.16
C ALA A 408 -4.60 13.60 11.79
N ASP A 409 -4.42 14.25 12.93
CA ASP A 409 -5.47 15.04 13.62
C ASP A 409 -5.92 16.24 12.76
N GLU A 410 -5.01 16.81 11.96
CA GLU A 410 -5.22 17.91 11.02
C GLU A 410 -4.46 17.60 9.71
N PRO A 411 -4.77 18.24 8.58
CA PRO A 411 -3.94 18.13 7.36
C PRO A 411 -2.45 18.33 7.67
N ILE A 412 -1.61 17.39 7.27
CA ILE A 412 -0.16 17.38 7.50
C ILE A 412 0.51 18.71 7.09
N PRO A 413 0.20 19.32 5.92
CA PRO A 413 0.82 20.59 5.54
C PRO A 413 0.30 21.81 6.33
N ALA A 414 -0.73 21.64 7.18
CA ALA A 414 -1.23 22.72 8.04
C ALA A 414 -0.38 22.93 9.31
N TYR A 415 0.47 21.98 9.68
CA TYR A 415 1.39 22.11 10.81
C TYR A 415 2.55 23.05 10.45
N ASP A 416 2.81 24.06 11.29
CA ASP A 416 3.95 24.98 11.11
C ASP A 416 5.31 24.28 11.29
N ASP A 417 5.35 23.22 12.10
CA ASP A 417 6.53 22.39 12.37
C ASP A 417 6.15 20.92 12.09
N PRO A 418 6.84 20.22 11.17
CA PRO A 418 6.58 18.80 10.89
C PRO A 418 6.72 17.88 12.11
N MET A 419 7.41 18.32 13.17
CA MET A 419 7.48 17.59 14.43
C MET A 419 6.17 17.67 15.24
N ASP A 420 5.32 18.66 14.99
CA ASP A 420 4.01 18.80 15.64
C ASP A 420 2.93 17.91 15.00
N VAL A 421 3.19 17.29 13.85
CA VAL A 421 2.27 16.35 13.18
C VAL A 421 1.87 15.27 14.18
N ARG A 422 0.57 15.15 14.44
CA ARG A 422 -0.02 14.24 15.42
C ARG A 422 -1.14 13.45 14.77
N GLY A 423 -1.30 12.20 15.17
CA GLY A 423 -2.39 11.37 14.71
C GLY A 423 -2.35 9.97 15.31
N THR A 424 -3.21 9.12 14.77
CA THR A 424 -3.39 7.74 15.24
C THR A 424 -2.82 6.76 14.22
N LEU A 425 -2.03 5.79 14.70
CA LEU A 425 -1.52 4.68 13.91
C LEU A 425 -2.45 3.47 14.06
N TYR A 426 -2.76 2.81 12.95
CA TYR A 426 -3.64 1.65 12.83
C TYR A 426 -2.91 0.49 12.17
N ALA A 427 -3.30 -0.74 12.52
CA ALA A 427 -2.90 -1.97 11.83
C ALA A 427 -4.11 -2.67 11.23
N ILE A 428 -3.91 -3.28 10.06
CA ILE A 428 -4.95 -4.02 9.37
C ILE A 428 -5.37 -5.28 10.15
N LYS A 429 -6.67 -5.54 10.15
CA LYS A 429 -7.29 -6.82 10.54
C LYS A 429 -8.12 -7.29 9.35
N ALA A 430 -7.71 -8.40 8.74
CA ALA A 430 -8.29 -8.89 7.49
C ALA A 430 -8.88 -10.28 7.66
N SER A 431 -10.00 -10.53 6.98
CA SER A 431 -10.63 -11.86 6.91
C SER A 431 -11.24 -12.13 5.54
N GLU A 432 -11.22 -13.40 5.11
CA GLU A 432 -11.77 -13.80 3.81
C GLU A 432 -13.29 -13.69 3.75
N ILE A 433 -13.82 -13.10 2.67
CA ILE A 433 -15.25 -13.05 2.35
C ILE A 433 -15.58 -14.14 1.33
N GLY A 434 -16.33 -15.15 1.77
CA GLY A 434 -16.86 -16.20 0.91
C GLY A 434 -16.03 -17.48 0.90
N GLU A 435 -16.34 -18.37 -0.05
CA GLU A 435 -15.57 -19.59 -0.33
C GLU A 435 -15.29 -19.59 -1.84
N GLY A 436 -14.04 -19.70 -2.26
CA GLY A 436 -13.70 -19.55 -3.67
C GLY A 436 -12.21 -19.61 -3.93
N THR A 437 -11.86 -19.42 -5.20
CA THR A 437 -10.46 -19.20 -5.59
C THR A 437 -10.02 -17.78 -5.22
N VAL A 438 -8.71 -17.52 -5.17
CA VAL A 438 -8.18 -16.18 -4.85
C VAL A 438 -8.80 -15.05 -5.70
N GLY A 439 -9.07 -15.27 -7.00
CA GLY A 439 -9.72 -14.26 -7.84
C GLY A 439 -11.22 -14.04 -7.61
N GLU A 440 -11.83 -14.79 -6.68
CA GLU A 440 -13.25 -14.71 -6.32
C GLU A 440 -13.44 -14.43 -4.81
N THR A 441 -12.35 -14.34 -4.04
CA THR A 441 -12.36 -14.16 -2.58
C THR A 441 -11.85 -12.76 -2.26
N ASP A 442 -12.75 -11.92 -1.77
CA ASP A 442 -12.39 -10.60 -1.26
C ASP A 442 -11.90 -10.70 0.20
N LEU A 443 -11.26 -9.64 0.67
CA LEU A 443 -10.95 -9.47 2.09
C LEU A 443 -11.85 -8.40 2.69
N ALA A 444 -12.50 -8.74 3.81
CA ALA A 444 -13.06 -7.75 4.73
C ALA A 444 -11.92 -7.19 5.57
N VAL A 445 -11.91 -5.86 5.74
CA VAL A 445 -10.87 -5.11 6.43
C VAL A 445 -11.47 -4.33 7.59
N GLU A 446 -10.82 -4.44 8.74
CA GLU A 446 -10.98 -3.60 9.92
C GLU A 446 -9.61 -2.96 10.24
N TRP A 447 -9.63 -1.76 10.82
CA TRP A 447 -8.40 -1.05 11.21
C TRP A 447 -8.33 -0.97 12.74
N LEU A 448 -7.40 -1.69 13.34
CA LEU A 448 -7.19 -1.69 14.79
C LEU A 448 -6.29 -0.52 15.18
N GLU A 449 -6.77 0.34 16.07
CA GLU A 449 -5.96 1.42 16.65
C GLU A 449 -4.79 0.86 17.45
N LEU A 450 -3.58 1.33 17.16
CA LEU A 450 -2.39 1.02 17.95
C LEU A 450 -2.11 2.10 19.00
N GLY A 451 -2.36 3.37 18.66
CA GLY A 451 -2.25 4.50 19.58
C GLY A 451 -2.03 5.83 18.88
N THR A 452 -2.14 6.92 19.65
CA THR A 452 -2.01 8.29 19.16
C THR A 452 -0.77 8.98 19.76
N ALA A 453 0.02 9.65 18.92
CA ALA A 453 1.18 10.45 19.33
C ALA A 453 1.47 11.56 18.32
N SER A 454 2.29 12.52 18.72
CA SER A 454 2.95 13.46 17.81
C SER A 454 4.32 12.94 17.39
N ASN A 455 4.79 13.41 16.24
CA ASN A 455 6.11 13.10 15.72
C ASN A 455 7.21 13.50 16.72
N ALA A 456 7.05 14.62 17.42
CA ALA A 456 7.93 15.08 18.50
C ALA A 456 7.92 14.17 19.74
N GLU A 457 6.76 13.65 20.16
CA GLU A 457 6.69 12.66 21.24
C GLU A 457 7.50 11.42 20.88
N VAL A 458 7.31 10.88 19.67
CA VAL A 458 8.02 9.68 19.22
C VAL A 458 9.52 9.92 19.09
N GLU A 459 9.96 11.05 18.52
CA GLU A 459 11.37 11.41 18.45
C GLU A 459 12.01 11.46 19.86
N SER A 460 11.29 12.03 20.83
CA SER A 460 11.79 12.12 22.20
C SER A 460 11.98 10.76 22.85
N TRP A 461 11.13 9.77 22.53
CA TRP A 461 11.30 8.39 22.99
C TRP A 461 12.46 7.69 22.27
N ILE A 462 12.64 7.93 20.97
CA ILE A 462 13.78 7.39 20.20
C ILE A 462 15.09 7.89 20.80
N ALA A 463 15.16 9.17 21.15
CA ALA A 463 16.36 9.81 21.69
C ALA A 463 16.82 9.22 23.05
N GLU A 464 15.95 8.50 23.77
CA GLU A 464 16.34 7.78 24.99
C GLU A 464 17.31 6.62 24.71
N TYR A 465 17.33 6.13 23.48
CA TYR A 465 18.20 5.03 23.02
C TYR A 465 19.42 5.53 22.23
N ASP A 466 19.61 6.85 22.12
CA ASP A 466 20.82 7.41 21.53
C ASP A 466 22.03 7.14 22.44
N GLY A 467 23.16 6.78 21.83
CA GLY A 467 24.36 6.40 22.54
C GLY A 467 24.41 4.96 23.04
N VAL A 468 23.40 4.12 22.72
CA VAL A 468 23.52 2.67 22.82
C VAL A 468 24.49 2.18 21.73
N THR A 469 25.58 1.55 22.15
CA THR A 469 26.68 1.12 21.28
C THR A 469 26.85 -0.40 21.30
N GLN A 470 27.85 -0.87 20.55
CA GLN A 470 28.28 -2.27 20.60
C GLN A 470 28.95 -2.66 21.92
N VAL A 471 29.45 -1.69 22.69
CA VAL A 471 29.98 -1.94 24.04
C VAL A 471 28.85 -2.24 25.01
N ASP A 472 27.73 -1.53 24.90
CA ASP A 472 26.56 -1.75 25.77
C ASP A 472 26.00 -3.17 25.61
N TYR A 473 25.98 -3.70 24.37
CA TYR A 473 25.61 -5.11 24.14
C TYR A 473 26.46 -6.08 24.97
N LEU A 474 27.77 -5.84 25.06
CA LEU A 474 28.69 -6.68 25.81
C LEU A 474 28.56 -6.44 27.32
N GLU A 475 28.52 -5.19 27.76
CA GLU A 475 28.50 -4.84 29.19
C GLU A 475 27.16 -5.13 29.88
N THR A 476 26.05 -5.05 29.14
CA THR A 476 24.71 -5.35 29.68
C THR A 476 24.45 -6.85 29.74
N HIS A 477 24.91 -7.62 28.72
CA HIS A 477 24.49 -9.02 28.54
C HIS A 477 25.56 -10.05 28.89
N ALA A 478 26.83 -9.66 29.11
CA ALA A 478 27.90 -10.57 29.51
C ALA A 478 28.38 -10.37 30.95
N GLU A 479 28.78 -11.47 31.62
CA GLU A 479 29.42 -11.41 32.93
C GLU A 479 30.95 -11.28 32.80
N THR A 480 31.49 -11.73 31.66
CA THR A 480 32.90 -11.64 31.32
C THR A 480 33.25 -10.23 30.81
N ASP A 481 34.34 -9.67 31.33
CA ASP A 481 34.90 -8.41 30.84
C ASP A 481 35.44 -8.61 29.41
N TRP A 482 34.81 -7.94 28.45
CA TRP A 482 35.12 -8.08 27.03
C TRP A 482 36.54 -7.61 26.69
N GLU A 483 37.12 -6.66 27.45
CA GLU A 483 38.52 -6.24 27.26
C GLU A 483 39.50 -7.37 27.63
N GLU A 484 39.10 -8.29 28.51
CA GLU A 484 39.90 -9.44 28.92
C GLU A 484 39.71 -10.66 28.01
N ASP A 485 38.46 -10.97 27.62
CA ASP A 485 38.09 -12.14 26.82
C ASP A 485 36.81 -11.89 25.98
N LEU A 486 36.98 -11.19 24.86
CA LEU A 486 35.91 -10.81 23.94
C LEU A 486 35.10 -12.00 23.38
N GLU A 487 35.77 -13.11 23.04
CA GLU A 487 35.12 -14.31 22.50
C GLU A 487 34.13 -14.90 23.51
N THR A 488 34.53 -14.98 24.79
CA THR A 488 33.65 -15.48 25.85
C THR A 488 32.54 -14.49 26.16
N ALA A 489 32.84 -13.18 26.23
CA ALA A 489 31.83 -12.15 26.48
C ALA A 489 30.75 -12.13 25.39
N LEU A 490 31.13 -12.23 24.11
CA LEU A 490 30.17 -12.31 23.00
C LEU A 490 29.25 -13.53 23.11
N ALA A 491 29.79 -14.72 23.41
CA ALA A 491 28.97 -15.92 23.55
C ALA A 491 28.01 -15.84 24.75
N GLU A 492 28.44 -15.24 25.87
CA GLU A 492 27.57 -15.00 27.03
C GLU A 492 26.45 -14.00 26.69
N ALA A 493 26.78 -12.90 26.00
CA ALA A 493 25.82 -11.90 25.56
C ALA A 493 24.79 -12.47 24.58
N ASP A 494 25.24 -13.24 23.58
CA ASP A 494 24.36 -13.88 22.60
C ASP A 494 23.41 -14.89 23.26
N GLU A 495 23.88 -15.69 24.23
CA GLU A 495 23.04 -16.61 24.99
C GLU A 495 22.00 -15.85 25.83
N GLU A 496 22.40 -14.77 26.52
CA GLU A 496 21.52 -13.97 27.35
C GLU A 496 20.45 -13.25 26.52
N VAL A 497 20.81 -12.61 25.41
CA VAL A 497 19.85 -11.94 24.50
C VAL A 497 18.90 -12.95 23.86
N ALA A 498 19.40 -14.10 23.42
CA ALA A 498 18.56 -15.17 22.87
C ALA A 498 17.47 -15.63 23.86
N ILE A 499 17.82 -15.76 25.14
CA ILE A 499 16.90 -16.26 26.17
C ILE A 499 16.01 -15.13 26.72
N ASN A 500 16.61 -14.03 27.16
CA ASN A 500 15.97 -13.01 28.00
C ASN A 500 15.75 -11.66 27.29
N GLY A 501 16.15 -11.54 26.02
CA GLY A 501 15.99 -10.34 25.21
C GLY A 501 17.06 -9.29 25.48
N ASN A 502 17.22 -8.37 24.54
CA ASN A 502 18.15 -7.26 24.63
C ASN A 502 17.62 -6.18 25.57
N ARG A 503 18.27 -6.06 26.73
CA ARG A 503 17.94 -5.09 27.80
C ARG A 503 18.39 -3.66 27.54
N ASP A 504 19.06 -3.38 26.42
CA ASP A 504 19.41 -2.01 26.00
C ASP A 504 18.21 -1.30 25.34
N TYR A 505 17.17 -2.04 24.94
CA TYR A 505 15.99 -1.55 24.25
C TYR A 505 14.69 -1.85 25.02
N ILE A 506 13.53 -1.61 24.37
CA ILE A 506 12.22 -1.97 24.94
C ILE A 506 12.24 -3.45 25.30
N THR A 507 11.72 -3.79 26.48
CA THR A 507 11.71 -5.16 27.00
C THR A 507 10.42 -5.90 26.63
N ASP A 508 10.45 -7.23 26.73
CA ASP A 508 9.25 -8.05 26.47
C ASP A 508 8.14 -7.75 27.47
N GLU A 509 8.53 -7.49 28.72
CA GLU A 509 7.59 -7.17 29.78
C GLU A 509 6.84 -5.86 29.50
N GLU A 510 7.50 -4.86 28.92
CA GLU A 510 6.84 -3.60 28.52
C GLU A 510 5.81 -3.81 27.40
N ILE A 511 6.11 -4.64 26.40
CA ILE A 511 5.18 -4.90 25.29
C ILE A 511 3.95 -5.68 25.77
N VAL A 512 4.15 -6.71 26.60
CA VAL A 512 3.04 -7.51 27.14
C VAL A 512 2.23 -6.69 28.16
N GLU A 513 2.87 -5.81 28.93
CA GLU A 513 2.16 -4.87 29.82
C GLU A 513 1.34 -3.87 29.01
N TRP A 514 1.90 -3.31 27.94
CA TRP A 514 1.18 -2.45 26.99
C TRP A 514 -0.07 -3.15 26.43
N ALA A 515 0.08 -4.36 25.90
CA ALA A 515 -1.03 -5.11 25.31
C ALA A 515 -2.11 -5.47 26.34
N ALA A 516 -1.72 -5.79 27.58
CA ALA A 516 -2.67 -6.07 28.65
C ALA A 516 -3.47 -4.82 29.08
N GLN A 517 -2.85 -3.64 29.05
CA GLN A 517 -3.55 -2.37 29.30
C GLN A 517 -4.45 -2.01 28.13
N TYR A 518 -3.98 -2.17 26.89
CA TYR A 518 -4.77 -2.00 25.68
C TYR A 518 -6.04 -2.87 25.70
N GLU A 519 -5.93 -4.17 25.99
CA GLU A 519 -7.09 -5.08 26.04
C GLU A 519 -8.08 -4.69 27.16
N ALA A 520 -7.57 -4.18 28.29
CA ALA A 520 -8.40 -3.86 29.45
C ALA A 520 -9.13 -2.51 29.32
N ASP A 521 -8.44 -1.50 28.78
CA ASP A 521 -8.83 -0.09 28.91
C ASP A 521 -8.82 0.66 27.55
N GLY A 522 -8.51 -0.01 26.44
CA GLY A 522 -8.42 0.57 25.08
C GLY A 522 -7.10 1.28 24.78
N PRO A 523 -6.88 1.75 23.54
CA PRO A 523 -5.64 2.43 23.13
C PRO A 523 -5.29 3.67 23.96
N ASP A 524 -6.30 4.43 24.39
CA ASP A 524 -6.14 5.62 25.25
C ASP A 524 -5.99 5.29 26.74
N GLY A 525 -6.21 4.04 27.14
CA GLY A 525 -6.14 3.56 28.51
C GLY A 525 -4.72 3.17 28.97
N VAL A 526 -3.73 3.26 28.08
CA VAL A 526 -2.35 2.83 28.30
C VAL A 526 -1.53 3.90 29.06
N ASP A 527 -0.70 3.46 30.00
CA ASP A 527 0.23 4.31 30.75
C ASP A 527 1.19 5.08 29.82
N GLU A 528 1.48 6.33 30.17
CA GLU A 528 2.27 7.26 29.35
C GLU A 528 3.62 6.68 28.90
N ASP A 529 4.33 5.97 29.78
CA ASP A 529 5.65 5.39 29.48
C ASP A 529 5.57 4.23 28.47
N LEU A 530 4.39 3.63 28.28
CA LEU A 530 4.16 2.50 27.36
C LEU A 530 3.61 2.93 26.00
N ARG A 531 3.14 4.18 25.86
CA ARG A 531 2.62 4.72 24.58
C ARG A 531 3.63 4.64 23.42
N ARG A 532 4.93 4.51 23.72
CA ARG A 532 6.00 4.35 22.71
C ARG A 532 5.99 3.01 21.97
N VAL A 533 5.47 1.95 22.59
CA VAL A 533 5.52 0.57 22.08
C VAL A 533 5.02 0.47 20.63
N PRO A 534 3.81 0.95 20.28
CA PRO A 534 3.30 0.83 18.91
C PRO A 534 4.09 1.61 17.85
N PHE A 535 4.86 2.63 18.23
CA PHE A 535 5.64 3.44 17.29
C PHE A 535 7.09 2.95 17.10
N LEU A 536 7.64 2.26 18.11
CA LEU A 536 9.02 1.75 18.09
C LEU A 536 9.10 0.26 17.76
N GLU A 537 8.07 -0.50 18.12
CA GLU A 537 7.95 -1.97 17.94
C GLU A 537 6.63 -2.31 17.20
N THR A 538 6.28 -1.51 16.18
CA THR A 538 4.98 -1.49 15.49
C THR A 538 4.44 -2.87 15.15
N ARG A 539 5.23 -3.71 14.50
CA ARG A 539 4.82 -5.07 14.13
C ARG A 539 4.55 -5.97 15.35
N ALA A 540 5.40 -5.89 16.38
CA ALA A 540 5.23 -6.71 17.57
C ALA A 540 3.98 -6.27 18.35
N ALA A 541 3.77 -4.96 18.48
CA ALA A 541 2.56 -4.39 19.08
C ALA A 541 1.29 -4.81 18.33
N ALA A 542 1.28 -4.65 17.00
CA ALA A 542 0.14 -5.02 16.16
C ALA A 542 -0.22 -6.51 16.30
N LYS A 543 0.77 -7.42 16.25
CA LYS A 543 0.50 -8.85 16.39
C LYS A 543 0.04 -9.23 17.80
N GLU A 544 0.55 -8.58 18.84
CA GLU A 544 0.16 -8.85 20.23
C GLU A 544 -1.33 -8.56 20.48
N ILE A 545 -1.91 -7.55 19.82
CA ILE A 545 -3.35 -7.23 19.92
C ILE A 545 -4.21 -7.92 18.86
N GLY A 546 -3.60 -8.80 18.03
CA GLY A 546 -4.31 -9.64 17.08
C GLY A 546 -4.52 -9.03 15.69
N ALA A 547 -3.77 -8.02 15.27
CA ALA A 547 -3.77 -7.56 13.88
C ALA A 547 -3.29 -8.66 12.91
N SER A 548 -3.71 -8.55 11.66
CA SER A 548 -3.28 -9.43 10.58
C SER A 548 -1.89 -9.00 10.08
N ILE A 549 -0.88 -9.80 10.40
CA ILE A 549 0.49 -9.62 9.93
C ILE A 549 0.94 -10.81 9.07
N GLU A 550 -0.01 -11.53 8.50
CA GLU A 550 0.23 -12.71 7.68
C GLU A 550 0.65 -12.34 6.25
N PHE A 551 0.47 -11.08 5.83
CA PHE A 551 0.80 -10.61 4.48
C PHE A 551 2.26 -10.91 4.15
N ASN A 552 2.47 -11.26 2.89
CA ASN A 552 3.76 -11.66 2.37
C ASN A 552 4.10 -10.78 1.17
N LYS A 553 5.09 -9.91 1.37
CA LYS A 553 5.50 -8.89 0.42
C LYS A 553 4.35 -7.97 -0.01
N ALA A 554 3.81 -7.21 0.95
CA ALA A 554 2.94 -6.09 0.63
C ALA A 554 3.83 -4.93 0.18
N GLU A 555 3.73 -4.57 -1.11
CA GLU A 555 4.71 -3.70 -1.75
C GLU A 555 4.12 -2.38 -2.24
N GLY A 556 3.66 -2.30 -3.48
CA GLY A 556 3.08 -1.07 -4.04
C GLY A 556 1.68 -0.76 -3.50
N ILE A 557 1.46 0.48 -3.09
CA ILE A 557 0.12 1.06 -2.85
C ILE A 557 0.07 2.36 -3.64
N ASP A 558 -1.02 2.60 -4.36
CA ASP A 558 -1.21 3.90 -5.01
C ASP A 558 -2.68 4.18 -5.31
N SER A 559 -3.04 5.46 -5.37
CA SER A 559 -4.34 5.97 -5.79
C SER A 559 -4.18 7.12 -6.78
N HIS A 560 -5.29 7.63 -7.32
CA HIS A 560 -5.21 8.80 -8.19
C HIS A 560 -4.89 10.05 -7.35
N ASP A 561 -4.03 10.95 -7.84
CA ASP A 561 -3.61 12.18 -7.12
C ASP A 561 -4.77 13.07 -6.61
N GLU A 562 -5.91 13.04 -7.31
CA GLU A 562 -7.15 13.74 -6.94
C GLU A 562 -8.27 12.79 -6.46
N ALA A 563 -7.93 11.56 -6.04
CA ALA A 563 -8.91 10.58 -5.55
C ALA A 563 -9.79 11.15 -4.42
N ALA A 564 -11.07 10.82 -4.47
CA ALA A 564 -12.06 11.15 -3.46
C ALA A 564 -12.80 9.89 -2.98
N PRO A 565 -13.60 9.96 -1.91
CA PRO A 565 -14.52 8.88 -1.57
C PRO A 565 -15.36 8.45 -2.78
N GLY A 566 -15.32 7.15 -3.09
CA GLY A 566 -15.88 6.54 -4.28
C GLY A 566 -14.86 6.21 -5.37
N ASP A 567 -13.65 6.76 -5.32
CA ASP A 567 -12.53 6.36 -6.18
C ASP A 567 -11.81 5.15 -5.60
N PHE A 568 -10.74 4.71 -6.27
CA PHE A 568 -10.04 3.48 -5.95
C PHE A 568 -8.58 3.71 -5.57
N ILE A 569 -8.13 2.90 -4.61
CA ILE A 569 -6.74 2.68 -4.24
C ILE A 569 -6.37 1.23 -4.54
N TYR A 570 -5.13 0.98 -4.92
CA TYR A 570 -4.61 -0.33 -5.30
C TYR A 570 -3.56 -0.81 -4.29
N PHE A 571 -3.53 -2.12 -4.03
CA PHE A 571 -2.56 -2.76 -3.14
C PHE A 571 -1.92 -3.97 -3.86
N GLY A 572 -0.62 -3.92 -4.07
CA GLY A 572 0.21 -5.00 -4.62
C GLY A 572 0.70 -5.93 -3.51
N ILE A 573 0.39 -7.22 -3.65
CA ILE A 573 0.95 -8.29 -2.82
C ILE A 573 1.74 -9.20 -3.75
N SER A 574 3.07 -9.13 -3.80
CA SER A 574 3.84 -9.83 -4.84
C SER A 574 3.93 -11.34 -4.66
N SER A 575 3.50 -11.89 -3.53
CA SER A 575 3.34 -13.34 -3.38
C SER A 575 2.30 -13.71 -2.33
N LEU A 576 1.24 -14.41 -2.76
CA LEU A 576 0.23 -14.93 -1.86
C LEU A 576 0.64 -16.34 -1.42
N GLY A 577 1.58 -16.39 -0.47
CA GLY A 577 2.17 -17.62 0.04
C GLY A 577 2.59 -17.50 1.50
N GLY A 578 3.29 -18.50 2.01
CA GLY A 578 3.79 -18.50 3.39
C GLY A 578 2.67 -18.39 4.42
N SER A 579 2.80 -17.42 5.33
CA SER A 579 1.85 -17.21 6.44
C SER A 579 0.42 -16.85 6.03
N MET A 580 0.17 -16.52 4.75
CA MET A 580 -1.19 -16.32 4.22
C MET A 580 -1.90 -17.62 3.82
N THR A 581 -1.18 -18.74 3.79
CA THR A 581 -1.62 -20.02 3.19
C THR A 581 -1.41 -21.22 4.10
N ASP A 582 -0.79 -21.01 5.27
CA ASP A 582 -0.56 -22.08 6.23
C ASP A 582 -1.81 -22.32 7.12
N ASP A 583 -1.70 -23.28 8.05
CA ASP A 583 -2.78 -23.60 8.98
C ASP A 583 -2.78 -22.69 10.23
N GLU A 584 -1.89 -21.70 10.29
CA GLU A 584 -1.70 -20.74 11.39
C GLU A 584 -2.35 -19.38 11.02
N GLY A 585 -2.53 -18.50 12.01
CA GLY A 585 -3.15 -17.19 11.76
C GLY A 585 -4.60 -17.22 11.27
N GLU A 586 -5.02 -16.10 10.68
CA GLU A 586 -6.40 -15.86 10.23
C GLU A 586 -6.62 -15.94 8.71
N LEU A 587 -5.61 -15.60 7.91
CA LEU A 587 -5.67 -15.69 6.44
C LEU A 587 -5.24 -17.09 5.99
N ARG A 588 -6.05 -17.76 5.15
CA ARG A 588 -5.85 -19.15 4.73
C ARG A 588 -6.24 -19.38 3.27
N PHE A 589 -5.62 -18.62 2.39
CA PHE A 589 -5.85 -18.72 0.96
C PHE A 589 -5.26 -19.97 0.32
N ASP A 590 -5.76 -20.31 -0.86
CA ASP A 590 -4.99 -21.13 -1.81
C ASP A 590 -3.76 -20.35 -2.28
N GLU A 591 -2.60 -21.01 -2.36
CA GLU A 591 -1.34 -20.40 -2.76
C GLU A 591 -1.37 -19.83 -4.20
N VAL A 592 -0.91 -18.58 -4.33
CA VAL A 592 -0.58 -17.92 -5.59
C VAL A 592 0.87 -17.44 -5.53
N ASP A 593 1.76 -18.22 -6.14
CA ASP A 593 3.22 -18.05 -6.09
C ASP A 593 3.69 -16.63 -6.47
N THR A 594 2.93 -15.96 -7.35
CA THR A 594 3.27 -14.67 -7.97
C THR A 594 2.33 -13.53 -7.62
N GLY A 595 1.52 -13.72 -6.57
CA GLY A 595 0.83 -12.61 -5.94
C GLY A 595 -0.47 -12.16 -6.59
N VAL A 596 -0.99 -11.05 -6.04
CA VAL A 596 -2.29 -10.45 -6.34
C VAL A 596 -2.18 -8.93 -6.29
N VAL A 597 -2.85 -8.25 -7.22
CA VAL A 597 -3.21 -6.84 -7.08
C VAL A 597 -4.64 -6.79 -6.56
N TYR A 598 -4.82 -6.21 -5.38
CA TYR A 598 -6.12 -5.84 -4.86
C TYR A 598 -6.45 -4.40 -5.23
N ARG A 599 -7.74 -4.10 -5.28
CA ARG A 599 -8.28 -2.75 -5.37
C ARG A 599 -9.29 -2.56 -4.25
N ALA A 600 -9.32 -1.38 -3.67
CA ALA A 600 -10.29 -0.99 -2.66
C ALA A 600 -10.97 0.32 -3.05
N GLU A 601 -12.25 0.42 -2.76
CA GLU A 601 -13.00 1.68 -2.88
C GLU A 601 -12.69 2.53 -1.64
N LEU A 602 -12.35 3.80 -1.86
CA LEU A 602 -12.18 4.77 -0.78
C LEU A 602 -13.57 5.15 -0.27
N GLU A 603 -13.82 4.92 1.02
CA GLU A 603 -15.09 5.26 1.67
C GLU A 603 -15.02 6.68 2.28
N SER A 604 -16.04 7.06 3.05
CA SER A 604 -15.99 8.27 3.89
C SER A 604 -14.72 8.28 4.75
N GLU A 605 -14.14 9.46 4.95
CA GLU A 605 -12.86 9.64 5.64
C GLU A 605 -11.72 8.79 5.04
N TYR A 606 -11.80 8.51 3.73
CA TYR A 606 -10.78 7.78 2.97
C TYR A 606 -10.46 6.39 3.53
N ASN A 607 -11.44 5.77 4.20
CA ASN A 607 -11.25 4.45 4.79
C ASN A 607 -11.39 3.34 3.74
N VAL A 608 -10.89 2.15 4.08
CA VAL A 608 -10.99 0.94 3.25
C VAL A 608 -11.53 -0.18 4.12
N SER A 609 -12.70 -0.72 3.77
CA SER A 609 -13.30 -1.88 4.45
C SER A 609 -13.25 -3.18 3.63
N ARG A 610 -12.85 -3.11 2.36
CA ARG A 610 -12.84 -4.27 1.46
C ARG A 610 -11.72 -4.21 0.42
N LEU A 611 -10.97 -5.31 0.28
CA LEU A 611 -10.00 -5.50 -0.80
C LEU A 611 -10.53 -6.53 -1.80
N GLU A 612 -10.61 -6.15 -3.06
CA GLU A 612 -11.10 -6.98 -4.16
C GLU A 612 -9.96 -7.35 -5.12
N PRO A 613 -9.74 -8.64 -5.43
CA PRO A 613 -8.68 -9.04 -6.34
C PRO A 613 -9.00 -8.61 -7.78
N VAL A 614 -8.12 -7.84 -8.39
CA VAL A 614 -8.28 -7.36 -9.78
C VAL A 614 -7.28 -7.99 -10.74
N VAL A 615 -6.10 -8.40 -10.26
CA VAL A 615 -5.11 -9.18 -11.02
C VAL A 615 -4.57 -10.28 -10.11
N VAL A 616 -4.58 -11.52 -10.58
CA VAL A 616 -4.01 -12.68 -9.87
C VAL A 616 -2.97 -13.32 -10.77
N GLY A 617 -1.75 -13.46 -10.26
CA GLY A 617 -0.63 -14.04 -10.98
C GLY A 617 -0.76 -15.55 -11.21
N PRO A 618 0.08 -16.15 -12.08
CA PRO A 618 0.14 -17.58 -12.31
C PRO A 618 0.87 -18.35 -11.19
N ASN A 619 0.62 -19.65 -11.12
CA ASN A 619 1.39 -20.57 -10.28
C ASN A 619 2.53 -21.24 -11.06
N ALA A 620 3.52 -21.79 -10.37
CA ALA A 620 4.66 -22.51 -10.96
C ALA A 620 4.21 -23.77 -11.72
N SER A 621 3.04 -24.30 -11.39
CA SER A 621 2.39 -25.44 -12.04
C SER A 621 1.73 -25.09 -13.39
N ASP A 622 1.51 -23.81 -13.67
CA ASP A 622 0.92 -23.35 -14.92
C ASP A 622 1.85 -23.54 -16.12
N SER A 623 1.28 -23.50 -17.33
CA SER A 623 2.08 -23.63 -18.54
C SER A 623 2.99 -22.42 -18.75
N GLU A 624 4.22 -22.63 -19.22
CA GLU A 624 5.17 -21.57 -19.61
C GLU A 624 4.51 -20.49 -20.49
N SER A 625 3.65 -20.85 -21.46
CA SER A 625 2.96 -19.86 -22.30
C SER A 625 1.97 -18.95 -21.57
N LEU A 626 1.47 -19.41 -20.43
CA LEU A 626 0.55 -18.65 -19.57
C LEU A 626 1.36 -17.74 -18.63
N GLN A 627 2.45 -18.26 -18.06
CA GLN A 627 3.42 -17.48 -17.29
C GLN A 627 4.05 -16.37 -18.14
N ASP A 628 4.41 -16.68 -19.39
CA ASP A 628 4.95 -15.73 -20.36
C ASP A 628 4.01 -14.58 -20.67
N ALA A 629 2.71 -14.74 -20.43
CA ALA A 629 1.67 -13.78 -20.80
C ALA A 629 1.05 -13.08 -19.59
N SER A 630 1.45 -13.38 -18.36
CA SER A 630 0.78 -12.88 -17.14
C SER A 630 1.73 -12.10 -16.27
N LEU A 631 1.24 -11.06 -15.58
CA LEU A 631 1.97 -10.38 -14.50
C LEU A 631 2.46 -11.39 -13.47
N ILE A 632 3.69 -11.23 -12.97
CA ILE A 632 4.24 -12.00 -11.85
C ILE A 632 4.85 -11.06 -10.82
N ASN A 633 4.63 -11.29 -9.53
CA ASN A 633 5.24 -10.55 -8.43
C ASN A 633 5.18 -9.04 -8.63
N VAL A 634 3.96 -8.51 -8.57
CA VAL A 634 3.76 -7.06 -8.64
C VAL A 634 4.43 -6.36 -7.47
N ASP A 635 5.40 -5.51 -7.79
CA ASP A 635 6.14 -4.69 -6.84
C ASP A 635 5.53 -3.28 -6.84
N ASN A 636 6.13 -2.33 -7.57
CA ASN A 636 5.58 -0.98 -7.67
C ASN A 636 4.24 -0.95 -8.43
N VAL A 637 3.35 -0.12 -7.93
CA VAL A 637 2.03 0.19 -8.49
C VAL A 637 1.97 1.70 -8.67
N MET A 638 1.61 2.17 -9.87
CA MET A 638 1.38 3.59 -10.11
C MET A 638 0.05 3.82 -10.85
N VAL A 639 -0.87 4.60 -10.29
CA VAL A 639 -2.11 5.04 -10.92
C VAL A 639 -1.82 6.31 -11.72
N MET A 640 -2.23 6.34 -12.99
CA MET A 640 -2.11 7.51 -13.85
C MET A 640 -3.36 8.39 -13.77
N ASP A 641 -3.26 9.64 -14.22
CA ASP A 641 -4.35 10.64 -14.27
C ASP A 641 -5.64 10.18 -14.97
N ASP A 642 -5.58 9.13 -15.79
CA ASP A 642 -6.73 8.55 -16.48
C ASP A 642 -7.27 7.26 -15.84
N GLY A 643 -6.77 6.91 -14.65
CA GLY A 643 -7.15 5.76 -13.85
C GLY A 643 -6.53 4.43 -14.31
N ARG A 644 -5.76 4.40 -15.39
CA ARG A 644 -4.95 3.21 -15.72
C ARG A 644 -3.82 3.06 -14.71
N VAL A 645 -3.36 1.82 -14.53
CA VAL A 645 -2.37 1.49 -13.50
C VAL A 645 -1.15 0.84 -14.14
N LEU A 646 0.04 1.37 -13.87
CA LEU A 646 1.32 0.72 -14.15
C LEU A 646 1.58 -0.31 -13.07
N LEU A 647 1.89 -1.54 -13.49
CA LEU A 647 2.23 -2.65 -12.60
C LEU A 647 3.64 -3.15 -12.97
N CYS A 648 4.56 -3.01 -12.04
CA CYS A 648 5.96 -3.36 -12.21
C CYS A 648 6.29 -4.71 -11.55
N GLU A 649 7.26 -5.44 -12.09
CA GLU A 649 7.60 -6.78 -11.60
C GLU A 649 8.97 -6.81 -10.91
N ASP A 650 9.05 -7.58 -9.83
CA ASP A 650 10.28 -8.10 -9.20
C ASP A 650 10.19 -9.64 -9.05
N LYS A 651 10.84 -10.38 -9.95
CA LYS A 651 10.95 -11.85 -9.82
C LYS A 651 12.05 -12.50 -10.61
N GLY A 652 12.37 -11.94 -11.78
CA GLY A 652 13.05 -12.62 -12.85
C GLY A 652 12.18 -13.70 -13.54
N SER A 653 12.75 -14.88 -13.80
CA SER A 653 12.13 -15.82 -14.76
C SER A 653 10.83 -16.50 -14.31
N PHE A 654 10.69 -16.93 -13.05
CA PHE A 654 9.56 -17.74 -12.56
C PHE A 654 9.05 -18.88 -13.49
N GLY A 655 9.93 -19.51 -14.29
CA GLY A 655 9.50 -20.54 -15.24
C GLY A 655 9.00 -20.04 -16.61
N ARG A 656 8.96 -18.72 -16.83
CA ARG A 656 8.85 -18.09 -18.15
C ARG A 656 9.99 -18.51 -19.07
N SER A 657 9.76 -18.35 -20.37
CA SER A 657 10.75 -18.55 -21.41
C SER A 657 11.81 -17.44 -21.47
N TYR A 658 11.60 -16.34 -20.75
CA TYR A 658 12.50 -15.20 -20.62
C TYR A 658 12.73 -14.83 -19.14
N PRO A 659 13.91 -14.32 -18.78
CA PRO A 659 14.26 -14.00 -17.40
C PRO A 659 14.04 -12.53 -17.00
N ASN A 660 13.55 -11.70 -17.92
CA ASN A 660 13.40 -10.27 -17.73
C ASN A 660 12.09 -9.97 -17.01
N ASP A 661 12.14 -9.03 -16.08
CA ASP A 661 10.95 -8.43 -15.51
C ASP A 661 10.29 -7.48 -16.51
N ALA A 662 9.01 -7.27 -16.32
CA ALA A 662 8.17 -6.51 -17.24
C ALA A 662 7.40 -5.41 -16.53
N MET A 663 7.08 -4.36 -17.29
CA MET A 663 6.10 -3.36 -16.87
C MET A 663 4.82 -3.56 -17.67
N TRP A 664 3.70 -3.55 -16.96
CA TRP A 664 2.37 -3.75 -17.52
C TRP A 664 1.52 -2.50 -17.33
N VAL A 665 0.63 -2.24 -18.28
CA VAL A 665 -0.41 -1.22 -18.16
C VAL A 665 -1.74 -1.95 -17.99
N TYR A 666 -2.36 -1.77 -16.83
CA TYR A 666 -3.66 -2.30 -16.47
C TYR A 666 -4.74 -1.24 -16.69
N GLU A 667 -5.79 -1.62 -17.40
CA GLU A 667 -7.00 -0.85 -17.65
C GLU A 667 -8.11 -1.42 -16.76
N PRO A 668 -8.54 -0.67 -15.73
CA PRO A 668 -9.66 -1.08 -14.90
C PRO A 668 -10.95 -1.23 -15.72
N PRO A 669 -11.88 -2.11 -15.32
CA PRO A 669 -13.19 -2.19 -15.96
C PRO A 669 -14.01 -0.94 -15.63
N ALA A 670 -14.94 -0.59 -16.52
CA ALA A 670 -15.97 0.41 -16.23
C ALA A 670 -16.75 0.06 -14.94
N VAL A 671 -17.22 1.06 -14.21
CA VAL A 671 -17.97 0.85 -12.95
C VAL A 671 -19.35 1.49 -13.07
N ILE A 672 -20.40 0.72 -12.78
CA ILE A 672 -21.77 1.21 -12.67
C ILE A 672 -22.19 1.21 -11.19
N ARG A 673 -22.47 2.38 -10.64
CA ARG A 673 -22.78 2.60 -9.22
C ARG A 673 -24.19 3.11 -9.04
N VAL A 674 -24.82 2.65 -7.97
CA VAL A 674 -26.04 3.24 -7.42
C VAL A 674 -25.68 3.89 -6.10
N ASP A 675 -26.05 5.15 -5.91
CA ASP A 675 -25.75 5.86 -4.67
C ASP A 675 -26.51 5.31 -3.46
N SER A 676 -25.92 5.53 -2.29
CA SER A 676 -26.58 5.32 -1.00
C SER A 676 -27.39 6.55 -0.58
N LEU A 677 -28.45 6.34 0.21
CA LEU A 677 -29.34 7.42 0.66
C LEU A 677 -29.87 7.16 2.07
N ALA A 678 -29.73 8.15 2.96
CA ALA A 678 -30.52 8.24 4.18
C ALA A 678 -31.76 9.11 3.93
N VAL A 679 -32.97 8.58 4.19
CA VAL A 679 -34.24 9.30 3.99
C VAL A 679 -35.23 9.05 5.13
N SER A 680 -35.91 10.09 5.60
CA SER A 680 -36.94 9.91 6.63
C SER A 680 -38.15 9.11 6.12
N GLN A 681 -38.86 8.45 7.03
CA GLN A 681 -40.16 7.84 6.72
C GLN A 681 -41.17 8.87 6.18
N GLU A 682 -41.93 8.47 5.17
CA GLU A 682 -42.88 9.28 4.39
C GLU A 682 -42.25 10.47 3.65
N ALA A 683 -40.92 10.58 3.63
CA ALA A 683 -40.18 11.56 2.84
C ALA A 683 -39.65 10.91 1.55
N THR A 684 -39.33 11.76 0.58
CA THR A 684 -38.71 11.36 -0.69
C THR A 684 -37.26 11.82 -0.72
N GLY A 685 -36.37 10.98 -1.24
CA GLY A 685 -34.99 11.31 -1.57
C GLY A 685 -34.62 10.80 -2.96
N GLU A 686 -33.47 11.22 -3.46
CA GLU A 686 -32.97 10.87 -4.79
C GLU A 686 -31.64 10.12 -4.65
N ILE A 687 -31.45 9.09 -5.47
CA ILE A 687 -30.16 8.42 -5.68
C ILE A 687 -29.80 8.48 -7.16
N ASP A 688 -28.53 8.65 -7.48
CA ASP A 688 -28.07 8.57 -8.86
C ASP A 688 -27.58 7.16 -9.21
N LEU A 689 -27.72 6.84 -10.50
CA LEU A 689 -27.11 5.71 -11.16
C LEU A 689 -26.01 6.26 -12.06
N THR A 690 -24.75 6.10 -11.67
CA THR A 690 -23.58 6.61 -12.38
C THR A 690 -22.83 5.49 -13.09
N LEU A 691 -22.13 5.84 -14.17
CA LEU A 691 -21.26 4.96 -14.91
C LEU A 691 -19.92 5.67 -15.16
N SER A 692 -18.83 5.07 -14.69
CA SER A 692 -17.48 5.63 -14.76
C SER A 692 -16.51 4.75 -15.55
N SER A 693 -15.37 5.35 -15.92
CA SER A 693 -14.31 4.81 -16.77
C SER A 693 -14.83 4.42 -18.16
N LEU A 694 -15.18 5.43 -18.98
CA LEU A 694 -15.75 5.28 -20.33
C LEU A 694 -14.78 5.76 -21.43
N PRO A 695 -13.66 5.04 -21.63
CA PRO A 695 -12.63 5.52 -22.54
C PRO A 695 -13.07 5.47 -24.01
N ASN A 696 -14.08 4.66 -24.36
CA ASN A 696 -14.68 4.59 -25.70
C ASN A 696 -16.07 5.25 -25.79
N GLY A 697 -16.46 6.04 -24.80
CA GLY A 697 -17.80 6.65 -24.73
C GLY A 697 -18.90 5.61 -24.53
N ILE A 698 -20.15 5.99 -24.77
CA ILE A 698 -21.30 5.10 -24.63
C ILE A 698 -22.35 5.35 -25.70
N ALA A 699 -22.71 4.31 -26.46
CA ALA A 699 -23.81 4.40 -27.42
C ALA A 699 -25.18 4.23 -26.77
N GLY A 700 -25.28 3.41 -25.72
CA GLY A 700 -26.54 3.17 -24.99
C GLY A 700 -26.56 1.85 -24.23
N GLY A 701 -27.71 1.56 -23.61
CA GLY A 701 -27.87 0.33 -22.86
C GLY A 701 -29.24 0.14 -22.22
N ARG A 702 -29.36 -0.99 -21.52
CA ARG A 702 -30.50 -1.38 -20.70
C ARG A 702 -30.04 -1.91 -19.35
N VAL A 703 -30.50 -1.24 -18.30
CA VAL A 703 -30.12 -1.52 -16.92
C VAL A 703 -31.37 -1.51 -16.03
N THR A 704 -31.34 -2.25 -14.93
CA THR A 704 -32.43 -2.30 -13.95
C THR A 704 -31.87 -2.08 -12.56
N VAL A 705 -32.44 -1.14 -11.80
CA VAL A 705 -32.14 -0.98 -10.38
C VAL A 705 -33.28 -1.61 -9.57
N THR A 706 -32.94 -2.40 -8.56
CA THR A 706 -33.89 -3.15 -7.71
C THR A 706 -33.62 -2.87 -6.22
N LEU A 707 -34.69 -2.68 -5.45
CA LEU A 707 -34.66 -2.66 -3.99
C LEU A 707 -35.02 -4.04 -3.42
N ASP A 708 -34.22 -4.52 -2.48
CA ASP A 708 -34.47 -5.81 -1.82
C ASP A 708 -35.70 -5.81 -0.91
N HIS A 709 -35.99 -4.68 -0.24
CA HIS A 709 -37.05 -4.55 0.76
C HIS A 709 -37.97 -3.34 0.50
N THR A 710 -39.10 -3.57 -0.18
CA THR A 710 -40.12 -2.54 -0.45
C THR A 710 -40.94 -2.11 0.77
N ASP A 711 -40.84 -2.84 1.88
CA ASP A 711 -41.37 -2.43 3.16
C ASP A 711 -40.50 -1.38 3.87
N VAL A 712 -39.25 -1.18 3.40
CA VAL A 712 -38.32 -0.14 3.85
C VAL A 712 -38.42 1.10 2.96
N ALA A 713 -38.18 0.98 1.65
CA ALA A 713 -38.26 2.08 0.69
C ALA A 713 -38.93 1.64 -0.63
N SER A 714 -39.52 2.57 -1.38
CA SER A 714 -40.18 2.27 -2.66
C SER A 714 -39.83 3.30 -3.73
N ILE A 715 -39.56 2.84 -4.95
CA ILE A 715 -39.28 3.71 -6.10
C ILE A 715 -40.57 4.39 -6.57
N THR A 716 -40.61 5.72 -6.55
CA THR A 716 -41.79 6.53 -6.88
C THR A 716 -41.70 7.20 -8.25
N ASP A 717 -40.51 7.64 -8.64
CA ASP A 717 -40.24 8.25 -9.93
C ASP A 717 -38.80 7.97 -10.38
N ALA A 718 -38.49 8.22 -11.65
CA ALA A 718 -37.13 8.18 -12.15
C ALA A 718 -36.98 9.02 -13.41
N THR A 719 -35.80 9.62 -13.58
CA THR A 719 -35.44 10.44 -14.74
C THR A 719 -34.07 10.05 -15.27
N TYR A 720 -33.86 10.20 -16.58
CA TYR A 720 -32.52 10.02 -17.15
C TYR A 720 -31.64 11.23 -16.84
N GLY A 721 -30.34 11.01 -16.76
CA GLY A 721 -29.35 12.08 -16.64
C GLY A 721 -29.25 12.91 -17.91
N ASP A 722 -28.59 14.06 -17.78
CA ASP A 722 -28.33 14.97 -18.89
C ASP A 722 -27.41 14.27 -19.92
N GLY A 723 -27.70 14.43 -21.22
CA GLY A 723 -26.97 13.76 -22.31
C GLY A 723 -27.69 12.54 -22.90
N PHE A 724 -28.62 11.93 -22.17
CA PHE A 724 -29.40 10.79 -22.69
C PHE A 724 -30.78 11.23 -23.21
N GLU A 725 -31.00 11.11 -24.52
CA GLU A 725 -32.33 11.32 -25.11
C GLU A 725 -33.21 10.06 -25.00
N LEU A 726 -34.50 10.26 -24.69
CA LEU A 726 -35.47 9.19 -24.45
C LEU A 726 -35.61 8.25 -25.67
N THR A 727 -35.14 7.01 -25.54
CA THR A 727 -35.61 5.90 -26.39
C THR A 727 -36.92 5.30 -25.85
N ALA A 728 -37.10 5.32 -24.53
CA ALA A 728 -38.32 5.01 -23.76
C ALA A 728 -38.33 5.81 -22.45
N ALA A 729 -39.46 5.87 -21.74
CA ALA A 729 -39.50 6.40 -20.36
C ALA A 729 -39.09 5.30 -19.38
N PRO A 730 -38.53 5.62 -18.18
CA PRO A 730 -38.21 4.60 -17.19
C PRO A 730 -39.45 3.78 -16.81
N GLU A 731 -39.29 2.45 -16.72
CA GLU A 731 -40.38 1.53 -16.40
C GLU A 731 -40.26 1.07 -14.94
N ILE A 732 -41.04 1.71 -14.05
CA ILE A 732 -41.13 1.34 -12.62
C ILE A 732 -42.13 0.19 -12.44
N SER A 733 -41.77 -0.82 -11.62
CA SER A 733 -42.64 -1.95 -11.30
C SER A 733 -43.88 -1.52 -10.51
N GLU A 734 -44.99 -2.28 -10.59
CA GLU A 734 -46.24 -1.92 -9.91
C GLU A 734 -46.12 -1.87 -8.37
N ASP A 735 -45.12 -2.55 -7.80
CA ASP A 735 -44.80 -2.59 -6.38
C ASP A 735 -43.66 -1.65 -5.97
N GLY A 736 -43.10 -0.88 -6.91
CA GLY A 736 -41.99 0.05 -6.66
C GLY A 736 -40.70 -0.63 -6.21
N SER A 737 -40.55 -1.93 -6.45
CA SER A 737 -39.32 -2.69 -6.15
C SER A 737 -38.23 -2.52 -7.20
N ALA A 738 -38.56 -2.12 -8.44
CA ALA A 738 -37.57 -2.02 -9.50
C ALA A 738 -37.90 -0.92 -10.50
N VAL A 739 -36.87 -0.36 -11.12
CA VAL A 739 -36.97 0.55 -12.26
C VAL A 739 -36.03 0.12 -13.38
N GLU A 740 -36.56 0.00 -14.60
CA GLU A 740 -35.76 -0.31 -15.78
C GLU A 740 -35.52 0.94 -16.63
N PHE A 741 -34.25 1.15 -16.98
CA PHE A 741 -33.79 2.19 -17.88
C PHE A 741 -33.40 1.60 -19.22
N ARG A 742 -33.81 2.28 -20.30
CA ARG A 742 -33.34 2.04 -21.67
C ARG A 742 -32.93 3.36 -22.28
N PHE A 743 -31.65 3.53 -22.57
CA PHE A 743 -31.10 4.81 -22.98
C PHE A 743 -30.21 4.64 -24.22
N ALA A 744 -30.02 5.75 -24.94
CA ALA A 744 -29.04 5.86 -26.01
C ALA A 744 -28.48 7.28 -26.00
N ASP A 745 -27.18 7.40 -26.22
CA ASP A 745 -26.54 8.68 -26.44
C ASP A 745 -26.65 9.05 -27.93
N ILE A 746 -27.79 9.65 -28.30
CA ILE A 746 -28.09 9.96 -29.71
C ILE A 746 -27.30 11.19 -30.18
N GLU A 747 -27.02 12.12 -29.26
CA GLU A 747 -26.33 13.37 -29.57
C GLU A 747 -24.81 13.25 -29.42
N ASN A 748 -24.30 12.12 -28.92
CA ASN A 748 -22.89 11.83 -28.70
C ASN A 748 -22.30 12.80 -27.65
N GLU A 749 -23.06 13.03 -26.58
CA GLU A 749 -22.68 13.93 -25.48
C GLU A 749 -21.73 13.25 -24.49
N ILE A 750 -21.75 11.91 -24.40
CA ILE A 750 -20.85 11.10 -23.57
C ILE A 750 -19.76 10.51 -24.48
N GLU A 751 -18.75 11.34 -24.75
CA GLU A 751 -17.66 11.06 -25.69
C GLU A 751 -16.59 10.10 -25.10
N PRO A 752 -15.73 9.49 -25.95
CA PRO A 752 -14.53 8.79 -25.52
C PRO A 752 -13.68 9.60 -24.54
N GLY A 753 -13.25 8.96 -23.45
CA GLY A 753 -12.50 9.58 -22.36
C GLY A 753 -13.38 10.21 -21.27
N THR A 754 -14.70 10.01 -21.30
CA THR A 754 -15.56 10.46 -20.20
C THR A 754 -15.23 9.69 -18.92
N THR A 755 -14.88 10.41 -17.86
CA THR A 755 -14.52 9.83 -16.56
C THR A 755 -15.74 9.30 -15.81
N GLU A 756 -16.84 10.06 -15.80
CA GLU A 756 -18.10 9.69 -15.18
C GLU A 756 -19.31 10.27 -15.94
N ALA A 757 -20.39 9.49 -16.02
CA ALA A 757 -21.68 9.92 -16.55
C ALA A 757 -22.84 9.46 -15.65
N THR A 758 -23.69 10.40 -15.21
CA THR A 758 -24.96 10.07 -14.55
C THR A 758 -25.95 9.53 -15.57
N LEU A 759 -26.28 8.23 -15.49
CA LEU A 759 -27.24 7.59 -16.39
C LEU A 759 -28.68 7.98 -16.04
N ALA A 760 -29.00 8.04 -14.74
CA ALA A 760 -30.34 8.33 -14.23
C ALA A 760 -30.33 8.78 -12.77
N THR A 761 -31.39 9.47 -12.38
CA THR A 761 -31.75 9.80 -11.00
C THR A 761 -33.04 9.06 -10.64
N ILE A 762 -33.08 8.40 -9.49
CA ILE A 762 -34.19 7.59 -9.00
C ILE A 762 -34.76 8.24 -7.76
N GLU A 763 -36.06 8.58 -7.78
CA GLU A 763 -36.77 9.07 -6.61
C GLU A 763 -37.32 7.89 -5.79
N LEU A 764 -37.01 7.92 -4.50
CA LEU A 764 -37.38 6.91 -3.52
C LEU A 764 -38.23 7.54 -2.42
N GLU A 765 -39.30 6.86 -1.98
CA GLU A 765 -40.05 7.20 -0.77
C GLU A 765 -39.71 6.23 0.38
N GLY A 766 -39.39 6.76 1.55
CA GLY A 766 -39.21 5.95 2.77
C GLY A 766 -40.55 5.41 3.27
N VAL A 767 -40.74 4.10 3.26
CA VAL A 767 -42.00 3.42 3.60
C VAL A 767 -42.07 2.99 5.07
N GLY A 768 -40.98 2.47 5.63
CA GLY A 768 -40.89 1.98 7.00
C GLY A 768 -39.43 1.90 7.44
N ALA A 769 -39.16 1.85 8.76
CA ALA A 769 -37.80 1.84 9.30
C ALA A 769 -36.99 0.61 8.85
N GLY A 770 -35.72 0.82 8.50
CA GLY A 770 -34.75 -0.23 8.20
C GLY A 770 -33.74 0.21 7.14
N ALA A 771 -33.00 -0.77 6.61
CA ALA A 771 -32.11 -0.58 5.47
C ALA A 771 -32.51 -1.55 4.34
N THR A 772 -32.35 -1.10 3.10
CA THR A 772 -32.52 -1.92 1.89
C THR A 772 -31.40 -1.65 0.90
N ASP A 773 -30.87 -2.70 0.28
CA ASP A 773 -29.90 -2.55 -0.79
C ASP A 773 -30.60 -2.13 -2.09
N ALA A 774 -29.95 -1.25 -2.84
CA ALA A 774 -30.28 -0.84 -4.19
C ALA A 774 -29.26 -1.46 -5.15
N THR A 775 -29.66 -2.52 -5.85
CA THR A 775 -28.76 -3.32 -6.70
C THR A 775 -29.01 -3.07 -8.17
N VAL A 776 -27.96 -3.13 -9.00
CA VAL A 776 -28.03 -2.92 -10.44
C VAL A 776 -27.82 -4.22 -11.24
N GLU A 777 -28.71 -4.48 -12.20
CA GLU A 777 -28.60 -5.52 -13.22
C GLU A 777 -28.37 -4.87 -14.59
N VAL A 778 -27.26 -5.22 -15.25
CA VAL A 778 -26.92 -4.76 -16.61
C VAL A 778 -27.34 -5.83 -17.61
N HIS A 779 -28.26 -5.49 -18.52
CA HIS A 779 -28.75 -6.42 -19.56
C HIS A 779 -27.96 -6.28 -20.86
N ASP A 780 -27.69 -5.04 -21.26
CA ASP A 780 -26.88 -4.64 -22.41
C ASP A 780 -26.30 -3.24 -22.16
N LEU A 781 -25.07 -3.01 -22.59
CA LEU A 781 -24.36 -1.74 -22.51
C LEU A 781 -23.31 -1.75 -23.63
N ASP A 782 -23.34 -0.78 -24.54
CA ASP A 782 -22.45 -0.73 -25.70
C ASP A 782 -21.73 0.63 -25.78
N ASP A 783 -20.46 0.63 -26.16
CA ASP A 783 -19.66 1.83 -26.43
C ASP A 783 -19.99 2.48 -27.79
N ASP A 784 -19.38 3.62 -28.11
CA ASP A 784 -19.61 4.34 -29.38
C ASP A 784 -19.24 3.54 -30.64
N SER A 785 -18.39 2.53 -30.48
CA SER A 785 -17.99 1.61 -31.55
C SER A 785 -18.99 0.44 -31.73
N GLY A 786 -19.92 0.28 -30.79
CA GLY A 786 -20.89 -0.81 -30.71
C GLY A 786 -20.31 -2.09 -30.12
N MET A 787 -19.24 -1.98 -29.34
CA MET A 787 -18.68 -3.09 -28.56
C MET A 787 -19.29 -3.12 -27.17
N PRO A 788 -19.58 -4.31 -26.61
CA PRO A 788 -20.20 -4.41 -25.30
C PRO A 788 -19.26 -3.95 -24.19
N ILE A 789 -19.81 -3.21 -23.23
CA ILE A 789 -19.19 -2.83 -21.96
C ILE A 789 -19.72 -3.78 -20.89
N GLU A 790 -18.82 -4.44 -20.15
CA GLU A 790 -19.17 -5.27 -18.99
C GLU A 790 -18.70 -4.55 -17.72
N PRO A 791 -19.52 -3.65 -17.14
CA PRO A 791 -19.09 -2.87 -16.00
C PRO A 791 -19.16 -3.69 -14.71
N GLN A 792 -18.26 -3.39 -13.78
CA GLN A 792 -18.40 -3.81 -12.39
C GLN A 792 -19.59 -3.06 -11.76
N ARG A 793 -20.38 -3.77 -10.97
CA ARG A 793 -21.62 -3.25 -10.36
C ARG A 793 -21.38 -2.93 -8.90
N ARG A 794 -21.71 -1.70 -8.49
CA ARG A 794 -21.65 -1.23 -7.10
C ARG A 794 -23.08 -0.94 -6.61
N PRO A 795 -23.61 -1.72 -5.66
CA PRO A 795 -24.91 -1.43 -5.08
C PRO A 795 -24.82 -0.23 -4.12
N GLY A 796 -25.93 0.47 -3.94
CA GLY A 796 -26.11 1.47 -2.88
C GLY A 796 -26.92 0.92 -1.73
N VAL A 797 -26.89 1.58 -0.57
CA VAL A 797 -27.74 1.25 0.59
C VAL A 797 -28.70 2.41 0.84
N VAL A 798 -29.99 2.09 0.94
CA VAL A 798 -31.03 3.06 1.32
C VAL A 798 -31.44 2.79 2.76
N VAL A 799 -31.15 3.74 3.64
CA VAL A 799 -31.53 3.70 5.04
C VAL A 799 -32.73 4.62 5.26
N THR A 800 -33.76 4.10 5.90
CA THR A 800 -34.94 4.88 6.26
C THR A 800 -35.00 5.12 7.75
N GLY A 801 -34.99 6.40 8.12
CA GLY A 801 -34.83 6.82 9.50
C GLY A 801 -35.90 6.30 10.47
N PRO A 802 -35.65 6.44 11.78
CA PRO A 802 -36.58 6.03 12.82
C PRO A 802 -37.96 6.71 12.68
N PRO A 803 -39.05 6.10 13.20
CA PRO A 803 -40.36 6.73 13.15
C PRO A 803 -40.43 7.99 14.05
N PRO A 804 -41.37 8.92 13.80
CA PRO A 804 -41.55 10.13 14.62
C PRO A 804 -41.69 9.84 16.12
N ILE A 805 -40.94 10.61 16.92
CA ILE A 805 -40.90 10.47 18.37
C ILE A 805 -41.92 11.44 19.02
N GLY A 806 -42.74 10.94 19.95
CA GLY A 806 -43.56 11.81 20.82
C GLY A 806 -44.92 12.31 20.29
N GLY A 807 -45.44 11.83 19.15
CA GLY A 807 -46.87 11.88 18.75
C GLY A 807 -47.60 13.25 18.74
N GLY A 808 -46.88 14.37 18.82
CA GLY A 808 -47.44 15.72 18.87
C GLY A 808 -47.81 16.27 17.47
N PRO A 809 -48.75 17.23 17.36
CA PRO A 809 -49.06 17.86 16.07
C PRO A 809 -47.89 18.76 15.66
N GLY A 810 -47.02 18.24 14.79
CA GLY A 810 -45.89 18.96 14.22
C GLY A 810 -44.50 18.36 14.47
N GLY A 811 -44.39 17.18 15.11
CA GLY A 811 -43.12 16.44 15.15
C GLY A 811 -42.87 15.75 13.81
N GLY A 812 -41.72 16.02 13.21
CA GLY A 812 -41.23 15.29 12.03
C GLY A 812 -40.69 13.92 12.43
N SER A 813 -40.37 13.10 11.43
CA SER A 813 -39.49 11.97 11.64
C SER A 813 -38.08 12.50 11.95
N PRO A 814 -37.31 11.86 12.84
CA PRO A 814 -35.90 12.16 13.03
C PRO A 814 -35.15 12.28 11.70
N THR A 815 -34.20 13.21 11.63
CA THR A 815 -33.28 13.35 10.50
C THR A 815 -31.83 13.27 10.96
N ASP A 816 -30.97 12.83 10.04
CA ASP A 816 -29.52 12.75 10.13
C ASP A 816 -28.94 13.87 9.24
N PRO A 817 -28.54 15.03 9.81
CA PRO A 817 -28.12 16.19 9.04
C PRO A 817 -26.70 16.13 8.49
N ASP A 818 -25.81 15.31 9.05
CA ASP A 818 -24.39 15.19 8.65
C ASP A 818 -24.03 13.84 8.00
N GLY A 819 -24.96 12.89 7.99
CA GLY A 819 -24.90 11.67 7.20
C GLY A 819 -24.08 10.55 7.84
N ASP A 820 -23.83 10.61 9.14
CA ASP A 820 -23.02 9.62 9.87
C ASP A 820 -23.86 8.40 10.34
N GLY A 821 -25.18 8.42 10.12
CA GLY A 821 -26.12 7.37 10.51
C GLY A 821 -26.78 7.59 11.88
N LYS A 822 -26.40 8.64 12.61
CA LYS A 822 -27.03 9.11 13.85
C LYS A 822 -28.11 10.16 13.51
N PHE A 823 -29.15 10.25 14.35
CA PHE A 823 -30.34 11.06 14.04
C PHE A 823 -30.54 12.19 15.08
N GLU A 824 -29.63 13.16 15.09
CA GLU A 824 -29.48 14.25 16.07
C GLU A 824 -30.66 15.24 16.01
N ASP A 825 -31.30 15.42 14.84
CA ASP A 825 -32.56 16.17 14.71
C ASP A 825 -33.74 15.26 15.08
N VAL A 826 -33.75 14.83 16.35
CA VAL A 826 -34.69 13.89 16.95
C VAL A 826 -36.16 14.32 16.73
N ASN A 827 -36.44 15.62 16.68
CA ASN A 827 -37.79 16.14 16.50
C ASN A 827 -38.15 16.45 15.03
N GLY A 828 -37.20 16.29 14.11
CA GLY A 828 -37.39 16.41 12.67
C GLY A 828 -37.73 17.82 12.19
N ASN A 829 -37.22 18.86 12.85
CA ASN A 829 -37.48 20.26 12.47
C ASN A 829 -36.45 20.84 11.48
N GLY A 830 -35.42 20.07 11.15
CA GLY A 830 -34.30 20.43 10.28
C GLY A 830 -33.21 21.22 10.98
N ARG A 831 -33.09 21.09 12.32
CA ARG A 831 -32.02 21.69 13.12
C ARG A 831 -31.74 20.82 14.33
N VAL A 832 -30.47 20.58 14.59
CA VAL A 832 -30.00 20.05 15.88
C VAL A 832 -29.97 21.18 16.89
N ASP A 833 -30.91 21.18 17.83
CA ASP A 833 -30.95 22.16 18.90
C ASP A 833 -31.40 21.56 20.25
N TYR A 834 -31.50 22.41 21.27
CA TYR A 834 -31.86 21.96 22.62
C TYR A 834 -33.24 21.29 22.69
N ASP A 835 -34.15 21.56 21.75
CA ASP A 835 -35.45 20.91 21.71
C ASP A 835 -35.31 19.42 21.30
N ASP A 836 -34.26 19.00 20.58
CA ASP A 836 -33.96 17.59 20.26
C ASP A 836 -33.52 16.81 21.50
N VAL A 837 -32.60 17.37 22.28
CA VAL A 837 -32.20 16.81 23.58
C VAL A 837 -33.42 16.64 24.50
N VAL A 838 -34.35 17.60 24.49
CA VAL A 838 -35.60 17.50 25.26
C VAL A 838 -36.50 16.39 24.74
N VAL A 839 -36.66 16.25 23.42
CA VAL A 839 -37.51 15.22 22.82
C VAL A 839 -36.94 13.83 23.08
N LEU A 840 -35.63 13.63 22.92
CA LEU A 840 -34.95 12.39 23.26
C LEU A 840 -35.13 12.08 24.75
N PHE A 841 -34.84 13.04 25.64
CA PHE A 841 -34.98 12.87 27.08
C PHE A 841 -36.42 12.52 27.51
N GLU A 842 -37.44 13.16 26.92
CA GLU A 842 -38.84 12.92 27.28
C GLU A 842 -39.38 11.58 26.76
N ASN A 843 -38.78 11.04 25.70
CA ASN A 843 -39.25 9.84 24.99
C ASN A 843 -38.19 8.73 24.93
N ILE A 844 -37.18 8.79 25.79
CA ILE A 844 -36.06 7.84 25.76
C ILE A 844 -36.50 6.38 25.90
N ASP A 845 -37.59 6.14 26.65
CA ASP A 845 -38.20 4.82 26.87
C ASP A 845 -39.19 4.40 25.76
N ASP A 846 -39.41 5.23 24.72
CA ASP A 846 -40.40 4.96 23.67
C ASP A 846 -39.87 3.92 22.67
N ASP A 847 -40.75 3.07 22.14
CA ASP A 847 -40.35 2.01 21.20
C ASP A 847 -39.67 2.59 19.93
N ALA A 848 -40.00 3.83 19.56
CA ALA A 848 -39.39 4.55 18.45
C ALA A 848 -37.90 4.88 18.68
N VAL A 849 -37.48 4.99 19.94
CA VAL A 849 -36.09 5.24 20.34
C VAL A 849 -35.42 3.90 20.63
N GLN A 850 -35.99 3.11 21.56
CA GLN A 850 -35.40 1.87 22.06
C GLN A 850 -35.26 0.73 21.03
N LEU A 851 -35.95 0.81 19.88
CA LEU A 851 -35.80 -0.18 18.80
C LEU A 851 -34.87 0.30 17.68
N ASN A 852 -34.31 1.50 17.77
CA ASN A 852 -33.39 2.09 16.79
C ASN A 852 -32.12 2.55 17.52
N GLU A 853 -31.44 1.60 18.17
CA GLU A 853 -30.21 1.81 18.96
C GLU A 853 -29.14 2.54 18.15
N ASP A 854 -28.86 2.03 16.95
CA ASP A 854 -27.83 2.58 16.06
C ASP A 854 -28.03 4.08 15.77
N ALA A 855 -29.29 4.55 15.72
CA ALA A 855 -29.66 5.92 15.39
C ALA A 855 -29.64 6.91 16.57
N PHE A 856 -29.66 6.43 17.82
CA PHE A 856 -29.80 7.28 19.01
C PHE A 856 -28.78 6.99 20.12
N ASP A 857 -27.90 6.01 19.93
CA ASP A 857 -26.73 5.76 20.78
C ASP A 857 -25.60 6.70 20.38
N PHE A 858 -25.68 7.96 20.84
CA PHE A 858 -24.73 9.03 20.51
C PHE A 858 -23.41 8.89 21.26
N ASN A 859 -23.36 8.07 22.32
CA ASN A 859 -22.11 7.82 23.06
C ASN A 859 -21.44 6.48 22.67
N GLU A 860 -22.02 5.76 21.71
CA GLU A 860 -21.52 4.52 21.11
C GLU A 860 -21.23 3.40 22.12
N ASN A 861 -21.95 3.35 23.23
CA ASN A 861 -21.74 2.34 24.28
C ASN A 861 -22.57 1.06 24.08
N GLY A 862 -23.38 1.00 23.02
CA GLY A 862 -24.30 -0.09 22.69
C GLY A 862 -25.55 -0.15 23.55
N GLN A 863 -25.99 0.99 24.11
CA GLN A 863 -27.22 1.12 24.91
C GLN A 863 -27.78 2.54 24.87
N ILE A 864 -29.07 2.69 24.57
CA ILE A 864 -29.74 4.00 24.72
C ILE A 864 -30.09 4.27 26.19
N ASP A 865 -29.39 5.22 26.80
CA ASP A 865 -29.66 5.74 28.13
C ASP A 865 -29.44 7.27 28.27
N TYR A 866 -29.48 7.79 29.50
CA TYR A 866 -29.41 9.23 29.70
C TYR A 866 -28.04 9.82 29.32
N ASP A 867 -26.99 9.02 29.20
CA ASP A 867 -25.69 9.48 28.74
C ASP A 867 -25.73 9.84 27.24
N ASP A 868 -26.64 9.26 26.44
CA ASP A 868 -26.90 9.70 25.05
C ASP A 868 -27.52 11.10 24.99
N THR A 869 -28.40 11.43 25.94
CA THR A 869 -28.92 12.81 26.03
C THR A 869 -27.84 13.81 26.45
N VAL A 870 -26.75 13.34 27.06
CA VAL A 870 -25.59 14.16 27.41
C VAL A 870 -24.67 14.31 26.21
N ALA A 871 -24.38 13.23 25.49
CA ALA A 871 -23.60 13.24 24.25
C ALA A 871 -24.23 14.19 23.21
N LEU A 872 -25.51 14.01 22.91
CA LEU A 872 -26.26 14.90 22.01
C LEU A 872 -26.28 16.35 22.48
N TYR A 873 -26.21 16.60 23.79
CA TYR A 873 -26.11 17.97 24.32
C TYR A 873 -24.71 18.56 24.16
N ASP A 874 -23.66 17.75 24.26
CA ASP A 874 -22.27 18.19 24.15
C ASP A 874 -21.87 18.48 22.70
N GLU A 875 -22.63 17.98 21.72
CA GLU A 875 -22.52 18.27 20.28
C GLU A 875 -23.15 19.63 19.86
N LEU A 876 -23.99 20.25 20.72
CA LEU A 876 -24.63 21.57 20.49
C LEU A 876 -23.69 22.77 20.76
#